data_AF-A0A510KKQ3-F1
#
_entry.id   AF-A0A510KKQ3-F1
#
_cell.length_a   1.000
_cell.length_b   1.000
_cell.length_c   1.000
_cell.angle_alpha   90.00
_cell.angle_beta   90.00
_cell.angle_gamma   90.00
#
_symmetry.space_group_name_H-M   'P 1'
#
loop_
_entity.id
_entity.type
_entity.pdbx_description
1 polymer ?
#
loop_
_entity_poly.entity_id
_entity_poly.type
_entity_poly.pdbx_seq_one_letter_code
_entity_poly.pdbx_strand_id
1 'polypeptide(L)'
;MVRIELKEIVSNHDNRRKALNAAERRNKKTNPKYPYYGANGIVDFIDEYIFDEELLCVAEDGGNWGYKQNCSYIVNGKYWVNNHVHVLKPKKNVEIKYLMYYLNYTDLTSYITGTTRGKLTRTALDKIQINFPELEIQREIVIILDKINALIEKNKKRIIYLEELVKSRFIEMFGDPIKNDKGWEVKKLGEITNKIGDGLHGTPKYDINGSIPFINGNNLTEGKIVIQENTKFVNKVEYKKYFKEISINTVFLSINGTLGRLAFYNNERIVLGKSVCFIDLKKDINKIFIYYLLKNKKVIYELEQNSTKSTIKNISLKYVRNFNTILPPCSLQNIFAEFVTRIDKLKFLYNFIWYIFTDLLKKLIKEVLFFLTFLIISANIRLDIELAEKEKKMKYYRRSIEQVINEYKEQFPILLLTGPRQVGKSTLFKELFQAEYKYFSLDDPILKEQIVNDPRLFLKNNPEKLIIDEVQYAPSIFPYLKMKVDENREDGMYLMTGSQAFVLMKNVSETLAGRVGILELQGISLREQFDIEFNRPFIPNEEYIAEREKKITEYTNLWQRIHRGYMPELIFNDRKKWEFFYSSYVQTYIERDVRDLINISDESKFLKFMISLASRSGELLNYGAVANEVGISNETVKRWVSVLRTSRIIYLLEPYFNNHLKRVIKTPKIYFMDVGLLAYLTKWPTPETLANGAKAGNIFETFIISEIVKSYLNAGIINPPLYFYRDKDKKEIDLIIEESEKIYPIEIKMSASPNKEMAKNFSVLKRKIDKEIGTGIIICQYDNKVYLSEDILVLPIEYI
;
A
#
# COMPACT_ATOMS: atom_id res chain seq x y z
N MET A 1 8.49 -22.89 -30.45
CA MET A 1 9.36 -22.65 -29.28
C MET A 1 10.56 -23.59 -29.39
N VAL A 2 11.77 -23.06 -29.56
CA VAL A 2 12.96 -23.90 -29.71
C VAL A 2 13.37 -24.38 -28.31
N ARG A 3 13.20 -25.67 -28.05
CA ARG A 3 13.84 -26.34 -26.92
C ARG A 3 15.20 -26.81 -27.39
N ILE A 4 16.22 -26.50 -26.62
CA ILE A 4 17.58 -26.85 -26.94
C ILE A 4 18.20 -27.59 -25.76
N GLU A 5 19.05 -28.56 -26.06
CA GLU A 5 19.83 -29.25 -25.03
C GLU A 5 20.85 -28.29 -24.42
N LEU A 6 21.03 -28.36 -23.10
CA LEU A 6 21.97 -27.52 -22.38
C LEU A 6 23.38 -27.55 -23.00
N LYS A 7 23.83 -28.73 -23.45
CA LYS A 7 25.14 -28.92 -24.10
C LYS A 7 25.37 -28.06 -25.35
N GLU A 8 24.30 -27.63 -26.02
CA GLU A 8 24.39 -26.86 -27.25
C GLU A 8 24.59 -25.37 -26.98
N ILE A 9 24.32 -24.91 -25.76
CA ILE A 9 24.37 -23.49 -25.37
C ILE A 9 25.47 -23.19 -24.34
N VAL A 10 26.10 -24.22 -23.75
CA VAL A 10 27.26 -24.05 -22.85
C VAL A 10 28.46 -24.89 -23.30
N SER A 11 29.63 -24.54 -22.78
CA SER A 11 30.82 -25.40 -22.79
C SER A 11 31.12 -25.87 -21.37
N ASN A 12 31.34 -27.17 -21.19
CA ASN A 12 31.60 -27.78 -19.89
C ASN A 12 33.12 -27.80 -19.61
N HIS A 13 33.52 -27.29 -18.43
CA HIS A 13 34.90 -27.14 -17.96
C HIS A 13 35.22 -28.06 -16.77
N ASP A 14 34.48 -29.16 -16.61
CA ASP A 14 34.65 -30.11 -15.49
C ASP A 14 36.03 -30.76 -15.48
N ASN A 15 36.75 -30.79 -16.60
CA ASN A 15 38.13 -31.28 -16.68
C ASN A 15 39.14 -30.41 -15.92
N ARG A 16 38.81 -29.14 -15.63
CA ARG A 16 39.69 -28.20 -14.92
C ARG A 16 39.52 -28.25 -13.40
N ARG A 17 38.44 -28.86 -12.89
CA ARG A 17 38.17 -28.96 -11.45
C ARG A 17 39.15 -29.91 -10.76
N LYS A 18 39.52 -29.60 -9.51
CA LYS A 18 40.45 -30.41 -8.72
C LYS A 18 39.90 -30.60 -7.30
N ALA A 19 39.67 -31.84 -6.90
CA ALA A 19 39.26 -32.14 -5.53
C ALA A 19 40.47 -32.03 -4.59
N LEU A 20 40.28 -31.36 -3.46
CA LEU A 20 41.25 -31.32 -2.38
C LEU A 20 40.66 -31.99 -1.14
N ASN A 21 41.40 -32.89 -0.52
CA ASN A 21 41.02 -33.48 0.77
C ASN A 21 41.26 -32.48 1.94
N ALA A 22 40.82 -32.82 3.15
CA ALA A 22 40.92 -31.91 4.29
C ALA A 22 42.37 -31.58 4.69
N ALA A 23 43.34 -32.48 4.47
CA ALA A 23 44.74 -32.21 4.74
C ALA A 23 45.36 -31.29 3.67
N GLU A 24 45.07 -31.53 2.39
CA GLU A 24 45.53 -30.70 1.27
C GLU A 24 44.97 -29.27 1.36
N ARG A 25 43.70 -29.11 1.74
CA ARG A 25 43.12 -27.78 2.00
C ARG A 25 43.80 -27.07 3.16
N ARG A 26 44.19 -27.79 4.22
CA ARG A 26 44.95 -27.21 5.34
C ARG A 26 46.36 -26.79 4.94
N ASN A 27 47.01 -27.54 4.05
CA ASN A 27 48.33 -27.18 3.52
C ASN A 27 48.28 -25.95 2.60
N LYS A 28 47.10 -25.62 2.07
CA LYS A 28 46.82 -24.44 1.21
C LYS A 28 46.11 -23.30 1.96
N LYS A 29 46.53 -23.06 3.21
CA LYS A 29 46.03 -21.98 4.09
C LYS A 29 47.12 -21.04 4.59
N THR A 30 48.24 -20.94 3.88
CA THR A 30 49.30 -20.02 4.28
C THR A 30 48.86 -18.55 4.22
N ASN A 31 48.00 -18.21 3.25
CA ASN A 31 47.30 -16.92 3.19
C ASN A 31 45.95 -17.07 2.45
N PRO A 32 44.90 -17.59 3.11
CA PRO A 32 43.67 -17.98 2.45
C PRO A 32 42.91 -16.76 1.94
N LYS A 33 42.87 -16.61 0.61
CA LYS A 33 42.29 -15.44 -0.08
C LYS A 33 41.19 -15.81 -1.07
N TYR A 34 41.28 -16.99 -1.67
CA TYR A 34 40.39 -17.41 -2.74
C TYR A 34 39.35 -18.42 -2.24
N PRO A 35 38.08 -18.26 -2.61
CA PRO A 35 37.01 -19.18 -2.19
C PRO A 35 37.17 -20.56 -2.84
N TYR A 36 36.99 -21.60 -2.03
CA TYR A 36 36.90 -23.00 -2.43
C TYR A 36 35.42 -23.43 -2.45
N TYR A 37 34.89 -23.69 -3.63
CA TYR A 37 33.48 -24.00 -3.88
C TYR A 37 33.18 -25.51 -3.89
N GLY A 38 32.05 -25.87 -3.27
CA GLY A 38 31.44 -27.20 -3.31
C GLY A 38 29.99 -27.15 -3.79
N ALA A 39 29.26 -28.27 -3.68
CA ALA A 39 27.93 -28.42 -4.27
C ALA A 39 26.94 -27.29 -3.93
N ASN A 40 27.03 -26.71 -2.73
CA ASN A 40 26.07 -25.71 -2.23
C ASN A 40 26.70 -24.32 -1.99
N GLY A 41 27.82 -24.00 -2.66
CA GLY A 41 28.51 -22.70 -2.55
C GLY A 41 29.87 -22.80 -1.89
N ILE A 42 30.31 -21.72 -1.22
CA ILE A 42 31.63 -21.63 -0.59
C ILE A 42 31.72 -22.61 0.59
N VAL A 43 32.77 -23.42 0.59
CA VAL A 43 33.07 -24.39 1.66
C VAL A 43 34.24 -23.92 2.53
N ASP A 44 35.24 -23.28 1.92
CA ASP A 44 36.45 -22.80 2.62
C ASP A 44 37.14 -21.68 1.84
N PHE A 45 38.24 -21.14 2.35
CA PHE A 45 39.15 -20.23 1.65
C PHE A 45 40.57 -20.82 1.62
N ILE A 46 41.26 -20.68 0.48
CA ILE A 46 42.62 -21.21 0.22
C ILE A 46 43.51 -20.16 -0.46
N ASP A 47 44.81 -20.43 -0.54
CA ASP A 47 45.84 -19.50 -1.07
C ASP A 47 46.05 -19.56 -2.59
N GLU A 48 45.47 -20.54 -3.29
CA GLU A 48 45.57 -20.72 -4.75
C GLU A 48 44.21 -20.73 -5.45
N TYR A 49 44.21 -20.60 -6.79
CA TYR A 49 43.02 -20.64 -7.64
C TYR A 49 43.26 -21.43 -8.93
N ILE A 50 42.19 -21.92 -9.55
CA ILE A 50 42.22 -22.67 -10.83
C ILE A 50 41.31 -22.06 -11.91
N PHE A 51 40.47 -21.08 -11.54
CA PHE A 51 39.65 -20.28 -12.44
C PHE A 51 39.81 -18.79 -12.13
N ASP A 52 39.76 -17.97 -13.18
CA ASP A 52 39.76 -16.51 -13.12
C ASP A 52 38.86 -15.95 -14.23
N GLU A 53 37.58 -16.31 -14.18
CA GLU A 53 36.57 -15.96 -15.19
C GLU A 53 35.16 -16.14 -14.60
N GLU A 54 34.13 -15.55 -15.22
CA GLU A 54 32.75 -15.73 -14.79
C GLU A 54 32.16 -17.04 -15.33
N LEU A 55 31.80 -17.97 -14.44
CA LEU A 55 31.23 -19.28 -14.80
C LEU A 55 29.97 -19.61 -13.99
N LEU A 56 29.14 -20.45 -14.58
CA LEU A 56 27.97 -21.01 -13.92
C LEU A 56 28.34 -22.36 -13.29
N CYS A 57 28.22 -22.43 -11.98
CA CYS A 57 28.42 -23.67 -11.22
C CYS A 57 27.07 -24.35 -10.95
N VAL A 58 26.98 -25.66 -11.17
CA VAL A 58 25.78 -26.47 -10.92
C VAL A 58 26.16 -27.67 -10.05
N ALA A 59 25.39 -27.98 -9.02
CA ALA A 59 25.69 -29.09 -8.13
C ALA A 59 25.63 -30.45 -8.86
N GLU A 60 26.71 -31.24 -8.78
CA GLU A 60 26.77 -32.62 -9.27
C GLU A 60 26.33 -33.61 -8.18
N ASP A 61 26.85 -33.47 -6.96
CA ASP A 61 26.68 -34.46 -5.88
C ASP A 61 26.46 -33.78 -4.51
N GLY A 62 25.37 -34.12 -3.83
CA GLY A 62 24.95 -33.47 -2.58
C GLY A 62 24.38 -32.06 -2.77
N GLY A 63 23.91 -31.74 -3.97
CA GLY A 63 23.14 -30.55 -4.27
C GLY A 63 21.72 -30.60 -3.72
N ASN A 64 21.09 -29.44 -3.69
CA ASN A 64 19.71 -29.29 -3.29
C ASN A 64 18.85 -29.09 -4.54
N TRP A 65 18.43 -30.20 -5.18
CA TRP A 65 17.69 -30.19 -6.46
C TRP A 65 16.16 -30.22 -6.27
N GLY A 66 15.69 -30.14 -5.03
CA GLY A 66 14.27 -30.15 -4.70
C GLY A 66 13.57 -28.81 -4.95
N TYR A 67 12.24 -28.82 -4.90
CA TYR A 67 11.38 -27.66 -5.10
C TYR A 67 11.78 -26.50 -4.14
N LYS A 68 12.20 -25.34 -4.70
CA LYS A 68 12.65 -24.11 -3.98
C LYS A 68 14.07 -24.17 -3.37
N GLN A 69 14.95 -25.02 -3.91
CA GLN A 69 16.33 -25.06 -3.47
C GLN A 69 17.29 -24.68 -4.60
N ASN A 70 18.31 -23.87 -4.29
CA ASN A 70 19.28 -23.41 -5.29
C ASN A 70 20.28 -24.54 -5.57
N CYS A 71 20.30 -25.02 -6.80
CA CYS A 71 21.23 -26.05 -7.29
C CYS A 71 22.36 -25.46 -8.15
N SER A 72 22.27 -24.18 -8.52
CA SER A 72 23.25 -23.47 -9.35
C SER A 72 23.52 -22.05 -8.84
N TYR A 73 24.74 -21.57 -9.07
CA TYR A 73 25.21 -20.24 -8.68
C TYR A 73 26.31 -19.74 -9.64
N ILE A 74 26.41 -18.42 -9.79
CA ILE A 74 27.44 -17.79 -10.61
C ILE A 74 28.65 -17.49 -9.74
N VAL A 75 29.84 -17.78 -10.26
CA VAL A 75 31.12 -17.45 -9.64
C VAL A 75 31.91 -16.55 -10.57
N ASN A 76 32.60 -15.56 -10.02
CA ASN A 76 33.41 -14.61 -10.77
C ASN A 76 34.72 -14.30 -10.01
N GLY A 77 35.76 -13.91 -10.74
CA GLY A 77 37.10 -13.63 -10.22
C GLY A 77 37.92 -14.91 -10.00
N LYS A 78 38.87 -14.87 -9.05
CA LYS A 78 39.80 -15.98 -8.75
C LYS A 78 39.25 -16.96 -7.73
N TYR A 79 39.07 -18.23 -8.11
CA TYR A 79 38.49 -19.25 -7.23
C TYR A 79 38.92 -20.69 -7.55
N TRP A 80 38.55 -21.61 -6.66
CA TRP A 80 38.77 -23.04 -6.79
C TRP A 80 37.46 -23.82 -6.68
N VAL A 81 37.26 -24.84 -7.52
CA VAL A 81 36.04 -25.67 -7.55
C VAL A 81 36.36 -27.15 -7.36
N ASN A 82 35.58 -27.81 -6.50
CA ASN A 82 35.67 -29.25 -6.22
C ASN A 82 34.95 -30.11 -7.30
N ASN A 83 35.16 -31.44 -7.27
CA ASN A 83 34.52 -32.42 -8.16
C ASN A 83 33.02 -32.65 -7.92
N HIS A 84 32.42 -32.05 -6.88
CA HIS A 84 30.97 -32.14 -6.63
C HIS A 84 30.16 -31.05 -7.35
N VAL A 85 30.80 -30.33 -8.28
CA VAL A 85 30.21 -29.19 -9.00
C VAL A 85 30.55 -29.33 -10.49
N HIS A 86 29.56 -29.13 -11.33
CA HIS A 86 29.72 -28.89 -12.76
C HIS A 86 30.08 -27.44 -13.02
N VAL A 87 31.03 -27.18 -13.92
CA VAL A 87 31.50 -25.85 -14.28
C VAL A 87 31.14 -25.57 -15.73
N LEU A 88 30.22 -24.64 -15.96
CA LEU A 88 29.67 -24.35 -17.28
C LEU A 88 30.01 -22.91 -17.69
N LYS A 89 30.56 -22.78 -18.90
CA LYS A 89 30.80 -21.49 -19.54
C LYS A 89 29.74 -21.24 -20.64
N PRO A 90 28.88 -20.22 -20.50
CA PRO A 90 27.86 -19.91 -21.49
C PRO A 90 28.48 -19.48 -22.83
N LYS A 91 27.82 -19.81 -23.94
CA LYS A 91 28.17 -19.30 -25.28
C LYS A 91 27.72 -17.84 -25.44
N LYS A 92 28.20 -17.16 -26.49
CA LYS A 92 28.01 -15.71 -26.73
C LYS A 92 26.53 -15.25 -26.74
N ASN A 93 25.61 -16.13 -27.13
CA ASN A 93 24.18 -15.86 -27.22
C ASN A 93 23.39 -16.26 -25.96
N VAL A 94 24.07 -16.50 -24.84
CA VAL A 94 23.45 -16.96 -23.59
C VAL A 94 23.73 -15.96 -22.48
N GLU A 95 22.68 -15.47 -21.86
CA GLU A 95 22.77 -14.69 -20.62
C GLU A 95 22.95 -15.66 -19.45
N ILE A 96 24.06 -15.53 -18.72
CA ILE A 96 24.46 -16.47 -17.66
C ILE A 96 23.44 -16.51 -16.52
N LYS A 97 22.90 -15.35 -16.14
CA LYS A 97 21.87 -15.25 -15.10
C LYS A 97 20.56 -15.90 -15.50
N TYR A 98 20.19 -15.83 -16.78
CA TYR A 98 19.01 -16.50 -17.30
C TYR A 98 19.12 -18.00 -17.07
N LEU A 99 20.26 -18.58 -17.43
CA LEU A 99 20.51 -20.00 -17.26
C LEU A 99 20.54 -20.43 -15.78
N MET A 100 21.17 -19.63 -14.91
CA MET A 100 21.16 -19.85 -13.45
C MET A 100 19.72 -19.89 -12.92
N TYR A 101 18.89 -18.91 -13.29
CA TYR A 101 17.50 -18.88 -12.85
C TYR A 101 16.69 -20.06 -13.40
N TYR A 102 16.87 -20.41 -14.67
CA TYR A 102 16.18 -21.55 -15.26
C TYR A 102 16.48 -22.85 -14.51
N LEU A 103 17.74 -23.10 -14.16
CA LEU A 103 18.14 -24.30 -13.43
C LEU A 103 17.64 -24.31 -11.98
N ASN A 104 17.61 -23.16 -11.30
CA ASN A 104 17.17 -23.05 -9.91
C ASN A 104 15.65 -23.14 -9.72
N TYR A 105 14.86 -22.83 -10.74
CA TYR A 105 13.40 -22.80 -10.64
C TYR A 105 12.67 -23.85 -11.50
N THR A 106 13.39 -24.57 -12.36
CA THR A 106 12.90 -25.78 -13.03
C THR A 106 13.01 -26.98 -12.08
N ASP A 107 12.01 -27.86 -12.11
CA ASP A 107 12.10 -29.14 -11.40
C ASP A 107 13.07 -30.08 -12.14
N LEU A 108 14.23 -30.33 -11.53
CA LEU A 108 15.26 -31.20 -12.08
C LEU A 108 15.18 -32.64 -11.55
N THR A 109 14.19 -32.98 -10.72
CA THR A 109 14.11 -34.27 -10.01
C THR A 109 14.14 -35.47 -10.97
N SER A 110 13.57 -35.34 -12.17
CA SER A 110 13.58 -36.38 -13.21
C SER A 110 14.96 -36.68 -13.80
N TYR A 111 15.94 -35.80 -13.60
CA TYR A 111 17.32 -35.94 -14.09
C TYR A 111 18.29 -36.45 -13.00
N ILE A 112 17.82 -36.59 -11.75
CA ILE A 112 18.64 -37.01 -10.60
C ILE A 112 18.61 -38.53 -10.45
N THR A 113 19.77 -39.13 -10.23
CA THR A 113 19.92 -40.58 -9.96
C THR A 113 20.44 -40.83 -8.54
N GLY A 114 20.15 -42.01 -7.98
CA GLY A 114 20.60 -42.45 -6.65
C GLY A 114 19.57 -42.24 -5.52
N THR A 115 19.39 -43.25 -4.66
CA THR A 115 18.33 -43.28 -3.63
C THR A 115 18.73 -42.70 -2.28
N THR A 116 20.02 -42.70 -1.94
CA THR A 116 20.54 -42.25 -0.62
C THR A 116 21.25 -40.88 -0.68
N ARG A 117 21.88 -40.57 -1.82
CA ARG A 117 22.49 -39.28 -2.13
C ARG A 117 22.30 -39.01 -3.62
N GLY A 118 21.40 -38.09 -3.95
CA GLY A 118 21.07 -37.76 -5.33
C GLY A 118 22.30 -37.24 -6.09
N LYS A 119 22.38 -37.55 -7.38
CA LYS A 119 23.47 -37.13 -8.27
C LYS A 119 22.92 -36.68 -9.62
N LEU A 120 23.34 -35.50 -10.08
CA LEU A 120 23.11 -35.02 -11.44
C LEU A 120 24.35 -35.40 -12.27
N THR A 121 24.27 -36.45 -13.09
CA THR A 121 25.43 -36.84 -13.92
C THR A 121 25.63 -35.86 -15.07
N ARG A 122 26.86 -35.73 -15.59
CA ARG A 122 27.13 -34.90 -16.78
C ARG A 122 26.23 -35.26 -17.97
N THR A 123 26.03 -36.55 -18.23
CA THR A 123 25.15 -37.00 -19.31
C THR A 123 23.69 -36.58 -19.11
N ALA A 124 23.23 -36.51 -17.86
CA ALA A 124 21.89 -36.03 -17.53
C ALA A 124 21.80 -34.49 -17.62
N LEU A 125 22.82 -33.78 -17.13
CA LEU A 125 22.97 -32.32 -17.24
C LEU A 125 22.92 -31.87 -18.71
N ASP A 126 23.69 -32.52 -19.58
CA ASP A 126 23.79 -32.18 -21.00
C ASP A 126 22.43 -32.30 -21.73
N LYS A 127 21.55 -33.18 -21.26
CA LYS A 127 20.21 -33.45 -21.83
C LYS A 127 19.09 -32.57 -21.27
N ILE A 128 19.37 -31.71 -20.28
CA ILE A 128 18.35 -30.80 -19.73
C ILE A 128 17.84 -29.91 -20.86
N GLN A 129 16.52 -29.91 -21.05
CA GLN A 129 15.86 -29.13 -22.08
C GLN A 129 15.65 -27.70 -21.58
N ILE A 130 16.33 -26.77 -22.24
CA ILE A 130 16.22 -25.34 -21.95
C ILE A 130 15.31 -24.70 -22.97
N ASN A 131 14.30 -23.97 -22.50
CA ASN A 131 13.59 -23.04 -23.36
C ASN A 131 14.54 -21.88 -23.66
N PHE A 132 14.87 -21.66 -24.94
CA PHE A 132 15.96 -20.76 -25.30
C PHE A 132 15.47 -19.60 -26.18
N PRO A 133 15.07 -18.47 -25.58
CA PRO A 133 14.69 -17.27 -26.32
C PRO A 133 15.93 -16.49 -26.79
N GLU A 134 15.73 -15.47 -27.63
CA GLU A 134 16.81 -14.58 -28.07
C GLU A 134 17.47 -13.85 -26.89
N LEU A 135 18.74 -13.47 -27.06
CA LEU A 135 19.57 -12.91 -25.98
C LEU A 135 18.95 -11.67 -25.32
N GLU A 136 18.31 -10.79 -26.10
CA GLU A 136 17.64 -9.60 -25.58
C GLU A 136 16.48 -9.96 -24.64
N ILE A 137 15.66 -10.93 -25.03
CA ILE A 137 14.56 -11.45 -24.21
C ILE A 137 15.11 -12.13 -22.93
N GLN A 138 16.21 -12.88 -23.05
CA GLN A 138 16.87 -13.46 -21.86
C GLN A 138 17.27 -12.36 -20.85
N ARG A 139 17.80 -11.23 -21.32
CA ARG A 139 18.18 -10.09 -20.47
C ARG A 139 16.98 -9.42 -19.82
N GLU A 140 15.89 -9.21 -20.56
CA GLU A 140 14.64 -8.66 -19.99
C GLU A 140 14.07 -9.55 -18.89
N ILE A 141 14.05 -10.87 -19.13
CA ILE A 141 13.65 -11.85 -18.12
C ILE A 141 14.54 -11.71 -16.88
N VAL A 142 15.86 -11.65 -17.04
CA VAL A 142 16.80 -11.48 -15.92
C VAL A 142 16.54 -10.21 -15.12
N ILE A 143 16.25 -9.07 -15.76
CA ILE A 143 15.92 -7.81 -15.06
C ILE A 143 14.70 -7.99 -14.15
N ILE A 144 13.67 -8.69 -14.63
CA ILE A 144 12.44 -8.95 -13.86
C ILE A 144 12.75 -9.89 -12.70
N LEU A 145 13.48 -10.98 -12.95
CA LEU A 145 13.84 -11.98 -11.94
C LEU A 145 14.75 -11.38 -10.85
N ASP A 146 15.71 -10.53 -11.21
CA ASP A 146 16.58 -9.80 -10.27
C ASP A 146 15.76 -8.90 -9.34
N LYS A 147 14.77 -8.17 -9.87
CA LYS A 147 13.86 -7.32 -9.06
C LYS A 147 13.04 -8.16 -8.07
N ILE A 148 12.48 -9.28 -8.52
CA ILE A 148 11.69 -10.16 -7.65
C ILE A 148 12.56 -10.78 -6.55
N ASN A 149 13.77 -11.23 -6.89
CA ASN A 149 14.70 -11.77 -5.89
C ASN A 149 15.18 -10.72 -4.90
N ALA A 150 15.43 -9.49 -5.32
CA ALA A 150 15.74 -8.39 -4.42
C ALA A 150 14.59 -8.13 -3.41
N LEU A 151 13.34 -8.21 -3.85
CA LEU A 151 12.17 -8.09 -2.97
C LEU A 151 12.06 -9.27 -1.99
N ILE A 152 12.32 -10.50 -2.45
CA ILE A 152 12.36 -11.70 -1.61
C ILE A 152 13.39 -11.55 -0.50
N GLU A 153 14.63 -11.16 -0.84
CA GLU A 153 15.71 -10.99 0.15
C GLU A 153 15.42 -9.84 1.12
N LYS A 154 14.84 -8.73 0.64
CA LYS A 154 14.39 -7.63 1.51
C LYS A 154 13.32 -8.09 2.49
N ASN A 155 12.37 -8.92 2.07
CA ASN A 155 11.32 -9.44 2.95
C ASN A 155 11.85 -10.46 3.97
N LYS A 156 12.80 -11.33 3.60
CA LYS A 156 13.49 -12.22 4.55
C LYS A 156 14.18 -11.41 5.65
N LYS A 157 14.91 -10.35 5.29
CA LYS A 157 15.54 -9.44 6.26
C LYS A 157 14.51 -8.75 7.16
N ARG A 158 13.39 -8.28 6.60
CA ARG A 158 12.29 -7.70 7.39
C ARG A 158 11.74 -8.66 8.43
N ILE A 159 11.53 -9.93 8.09
CA ILE A 159 11.04 -10.94 9.04
C ILE A 159 12.02 -11.12 10.21
N ILE A 160 13.33 -11.18 9.93
CA ILE A 160 14.38 -11.25 10.96
C ILE A 160 14.33 -10.00 11.86
N TYR A 161 14.23 -8.80 11.28
CA TYR A 161 14.13 -7.57 12.07
C TYR A 161 12.87 -7.52 12.94
N LEU A 162 11.74 -8.01 12.46
CA LEU A 162 10.53 -8.12 13.24
C LEU A 162 10.67 -9.10 14.42
N GLU A 163 11.46 -10.16 14.28
CA GLU A 163 11.79 -11.06 15.41
C GLU A 163 12.67 -10.39 16.46
N GLU A 164 13.71 -9.69 16.03
CA GLU A 164 14.58 -8.92 16.93
C GLU A 164 13.84 -7.78 17.61
N LEU A 165 12.87 -7.16 16.92
CA LEU A 165 12.05 -6.11 17.50
C LEU A 165 11.18 -6.63 18.65
N VAL A 166 10.59 -7.84 18.53
CA VAL A 166 9.82 -8.44 19.62
C VAL A 166 10.72 -8.75 20.83
N LYS A 167 11.93 -9.28 20.60
CA LYS A 167 12.90 -9.52 21.67
C LYS A 167 13.30 -8.20 22.36
N SER A 168 13.57 -7.17 21.57
CA SER A 168 13.95 -5.85 22.08
C SER A 168 12.81 -5.22 22.89
N ARG A 169 11.57 -5.31 22.39
CA ARG A 169 10.38 -4.81 23.10
C ARG A 169 10.14 -5.54 24.42
N PHE A 170 10.40 -6.84 24.47
CA PHE A 170 10.33 -7.61 25.73
C PHE A 170 11.34 -7.07 26.76
N ILE A 171 12.60 -6.89 26.35
CA ILE A 171 13.66 -6.36 27.24
C ILE A 171 13.37 -4.92 27.67
N GLU A 172 12.87 -4.08 26.77
CA GLU A 172 12.48 -2.70 27.08
C GLU A 172 11.39 -2.66 28.16
N MET A 173 10.32 -3.45 27.99
CA MET A 173 9.16 -3.46 28.87
C MET A 173 9.44 -4.16 30.20
N PHE A 174 10.17 -5.26 30.20
CA PHE A 174 10.28 -6.15 31.37
C PHE A 174 11.70 -6.29 31.94
N GLY A 175 12.72 -5.83 31.22
CA GLY A 175 14.13 -5.98 31.60
C GLY A 175 14.65 -7.40 31.39
N ASP A 176 15.80 -7.71 31.99
CA ASP A 176 16.32 -9.07 32.06
C ASP A 176 15.48 -9.90 33.05
N PRO A 177 14.83 -10.98 32.62
CA PRO A 177 13.95 -11.79 33.48
C PRO A 177 14.70 -12.57 34.57
N ILE A 178 16.02 -12.76 34.45
CA ILE A 178 16.84 -13.43 35.47
C ILE A 178 17.37 -12.43 36.49
N LYS A 179 17.87 -11.28 36.04
CA LYS A 179 18.37 -10.24 36.96
C LYS A 179 17.25 -9.46 37.63
N ASN A 180 16.09 -9.38 36.99
CA ASN A 180 14.95 -8.57 37.39
C ASN A 180 15.33 -7.08 37.58
N ASP A 181 16.04 -6.51 36.60
CA ASP A 181 16.55 -5.12 36.66
C ASP A 181 15.44 -4.06 36.86
N LYS A 182 14.19 -4.41 36.56
CA LYS A 182 13.00 -3.55 36.69
C LYS A 182 12.27 -3.73 38.03
N GLY A 183 12.72 -4.64 38.90
CA GLY A 183 12.17 -4.83 40.25
C GLY A 183 10.75 -5.38 40.29
N TRP A 184 10.34 -6.20 39.32
CA TRP A 184 9.02 -6.83 39.33
C TRP A 184 8.85 -7.80 40.49
N GLU A 185 7.61 -8.04 40.91
CA GLU A 185 7.29 -9.12 41.87
C GLU A 185 7.81 -10.46 41.32
N VAL A 186 8.43 -11.28 42.17
CA VAL A 186 8.92 -12.61 41.80
C VAL A 186 8.00 -13.67 42.39
N LYS A 187 7.46 -14.55 41.54
CA LYS A 187 6.67 -15.72 41.97
C LYS A 187 7.24 -16.99 41.40
N LYS A 188 6.94 -18.11 42.06
CA LYS A 188 7.23 -19.42 41.46
C LYS A 188 6.26 -19.67 40.32
N LEU A 189 6.73 -20.28 39.24
CA LEU A 189 5.88 -20.60 38.09
C LEU A 189 4.65 -21.43 38.48
N GLY A 190 4.78 -22.33 39.46
CA GLY A 190 3.67 -23.09 40.02
C GLY A 190 2.56 -22.21 40.63
N GLU A 191 2.91 -21.07 41.24
CA GLU A 191 1.96 -20.17 41.92
C GLU A 191 1.07 -19.39 40.94
N ILE A 192 1.54 -19.21 39.70
CA ILE A 192 0.82 -18.49 38.63
C ILE A 192 0.11 -19.43 37.64
N THR A 193 0.08 -20.73 37.95
CA THR A 193 -0.55 -21.78 37.12
C THR A 193 -1.71 -22.45 37.82
N ASN A 194 -2.66 -22.97 37.05
CA ASN A 194 -3.66 -23.92 37.53
C ASN A 194 -3.04 -25.31 37.66
N LYS A 195 -2.21 -25.69 36.67
CA LYS A 195 -1.63 -27.03 36.58
C LYS A 195 -0.32 -27.03 35.80
N ILE A 196 0.68 -27.71 36.33
CA ILE A 196 1.90 -28.08 35.60
C ILE A 196 2.05 -29.59 35.64
N GLY A 197 2.26 -30.21 34.49
CA GLY A 197 2.50 -31.64 34.38
C GLY A 197 3.17 -32.00 33.07
N ASP A 198 3.28 -33.30 32.81
CA ASP A 198 3.81 -33.84 31.56
C ASP A 198 2.86 -34.88 30.94
N GLY A 199 3.25 -35.40 29.79
CA GLY A 199 2.51 -36.45 29.08
C GLY A 199 2.67 -37.86 29.66
N LEU A 200 2.38 -38.86 28.85
CA LEU A 200 2.41 -40.28 29.20
C LEU A 200 3.84 -40.78 29.47
N HIS A 201 4.03 -41.46 30.61
CA HIS A 201 5.27 -42.19 30.96
C HIS A 201 5.18 -43.64 30.47
N GLY A 202 5.18 -43.81 29.16
CA GLY A 202 5.05 -45.12 28.50
C GLY A 202 4.71 -44.98 27.02
N THR A 203 4.60 -46.12 26.34
CA THR A 203 4.24 -46.17 24.92
C THR A 203 2.73 -46.38 24.79
N PRO A 204 1.98 -45.47 24.17
CA PRO A 204 0.56 -45.70 23.90
C PRO A 204 0.41 -46.75 22.78
N LYS A 205 -0.78 -47.33 22.64
CA LYS A 205 -1.11 -48.18 21.47
C LYS A 205 -1.17 -47.31 20.21
N TYR A 206 -0.12 -47.37 19.41
CA TYR A 206 -0.08 -46.69 18.12
C TYR A 206 -1.03 -47.36 17.13
N ASP A 207 -1.63 -46.54 16.29
CA ASP A 207 -2.52 -46.96 15.23
C ASP A 207 -2.08 -46.25 13.94
N ILE A 208 -1.75 -47.04 12.91
CA ILE A 208 -1.35 -46.51 11.60
C ILE A 208 -2.49 -45.77 10.90
N ASN A 209 -3.74 -46.11 11.24
CA ASN A 209 -4.95 -45.45 10.78
C ASN A 209 -5.48 -44.43 11.82
N GLY A 210 -4.71 -44.17 12.89
CA GLY A 210 -5.03 -43.20 13.91
C GLY A 210 -5.04 -41.77 13.36
N SER A 211 -5.89 -40.91 13.92
CA SER A 211 -6.01 -39.50 13.52
C SER A 211 -5.52 -38.51 14.59
N ILE A 212 -5.10 -39.01 15.76
CA ILE A 212 -4.72 -38.18 16.90
C ILE A 212 -3.21 -38.32 17.12
N PRO A 213 -2.42 -37.24 16.98
CA PRO A 213 -0.97 -37.32 17.06
C PRO A 213 -0.46 -37.46 18.49
N PHE A 214 0.61 -38.25 18.65
CA PHE A 214 1.39 -38.38 19.87
C PHE A 214 2.55 -37.38 19.88
N ILE A 215 2.42 -36.33 20.68
CA ILE A 215 3.26 -35.13 20.65
C ILE A 215 4.41 -35.26 21.66
N ASN A 216 5.64 -35.19 21.16
CA ASN A 216 6.87 -35.14 21.93
C ASN A 216 7.57 -33.79 21.77
N GLY A 217 8.63 -33.55 22.54
CA GLY A 217 9.38 -32.29 22.54
C GLY A 217 9.90 -31.88 21.15
N ASN A 218 10.19 -32.84 20.27
CA ASN A 218 10.59 -32.57 18.89
C ASN A 218 9.46 -31.96 18.06
N ASN A 219 8.19 -32.21 18.39
CA ASN A 219 7.03 -31.65 17.68
C ASN A 219 6.78 -30.17 18.01
N LEU A 220 7.39 -29.63 19.08
CA LEU A 220 7.23 -28.22 19.46
C LEU A 220 8.17 -27.37 18.60
N THR A 221 7.63 -26.48 17.77
CA THR A 221 8.42 -25.63 16.85
C THR A 221 7.81 -24.24 16.77
N GLU A 222 8.59 -23.21 17.11
CA GLU A 222 8.25 -21.80 16.89
C GLU A 222 6.84 -21.38 17.37
N GLY A 223 6.42 -21.84 18.55
CA GLY A 223 5.09 -21.48 19.07
C GLY A 223 3.95 -22.36 18.57
N LYS A 224 4.22 -23.36 17.71
CA LYS A 224 3.23 -24.29 17.14
C LYS A 224 3.58 -25.74 17.40
N ILE A 225 2.56 -26.59 17.35
CA ILE A 225 2.70 -28.04 17.33
C ILE A 225 2.80 -28.48 15.87
N VAL A 226 3.92 -29.09 15.48
CA VAL A 226 4.19 -29.53 14.11
C VAL A 226 4.21 -31.05 14.04
N ILE A 227 3.37 -31.59 13.16
CA ILE A 227 3.31 -33.02 12.86
C ILE A 227 4.40 -33.34 11.85
N GLN A 228 5.42 -34.08 12.29
CA GLN A 228 6.53 -34.56 11.47
C GLN A 228 6.18 -35.90 10.82
N GLU A 229 6.89 -36.28 9.74
CA GLU A 229 6.69 -37.55 9.03
C GLU A 229 6.76 -38.79 9.93
N ASN A 230 7.60 -38.75 10.97
CA ASN A 230 7.77 -39.83 11.93
C ASN A 230 6.83 -39.74 13.15
N THR A 231 5.91 -38.77 13.18
CA THR A 231 4.97 -38.60 14.30
C THR A 231 4.03 -39.80 14.33
N LYS A 232 3.94 -40.44 15.49
CA LYS A 232 3.03 -41.58 15.69
C LYS A 232 1.63 -41.09 16.02
N PHE A 233 0.63 -41.87 15.65
CA PHE A 233 -0.77 -41.57 15.88
C PHE A 233 -1.42 -42.64 16.76
N VAL A 234 -2.49 -42.25 17.42
CA VAL A 234 -3.34 -43.13 18.22
C VAL A 234 -4.80 -42.98 17.77
N ASN A 235 -5.62 -43.97 18.10
CA ASN A 235 -7.05 -43.91 17.85
C ASN A 235 -7.82 -43.16 18.95
N LYS A 236 -9.13 -42.96 18.74
CA LYS A 236 -10.00 -42.24 19.68
C LYS A 236 -10.12 -42.94 21.05
N VAL A 237 -10.00 -44.27 21.10
CA VAL A 237 -10.11 -45.04 22.35
C VAL A 237 -8.87 -44.78 23.22
N GLU A 238 -7.69 -44.90 22.62
CA GLU A 238 -6.41 -44.65 23.30
C GLU A 238 -6.27 -43.17 23.70
N TYR A 239 -6.75 -42.24 22.87
CA TYR A 239 -6.82 -40.81 23.22
C TYR A 239 -7.67 -40.55 24.46
N LYS A 240 -8.87 -41.13 24.56
CA LYS A 240 -9.76 -40.95 25.72
C LYS A 240 -9.08 -41.42 27.02
N LYS A 241 -8.26 -42.47 26.96
CA LYS A 241 -7.53 -43.01 28.12
C LYS A 241 -6.49 -42.03 28.68
N TYR A 242 -5.83 -41.27 27.81
CA TYR A 242 -4.75 -40.35 28.19
C TYR A 242 -5.09 -38.88 27.97
N PHE A 243 -6.37 -38.58 27.79
CA PHE A 243 -6.84 -37.22 27.65
C PHE A 243 -6.45 -36.40 28.87
N LYS A 244 -5.90 -35.21 28.63
CA LYS A 244 -5.57 -34.26 29.68
C LYS A 244 -6.42 -33.02 29.50
N GLU A 245 -7.20 -32.72 30.53
CA GLU A 245 -7.91 -31.46 30.62
C GLU A 245 -6.92 -30.34 30.93
N ILE A 246 -6.67 -29.52 29.90
CA ILE A 246 -5.78 -28.35 29.92
C ILE A 246 -6.49 -27.21 29.18
N SER A 247 -6.30 -25.97 29.63
CA SER A 247 -7.00 -24.82 29.04
C SER A 247 -6.27 -24.25 27.81
N ILE A 248 -6.95 -23.43 27.02
CA ILE A 248 -6.36 -22.65 25.92
C ILE A 248 -5.26 -21.67 26.38
N ASN A 249 -5.14 -21.43 27.70
CA ASN A 249 -4.08 -20.64 28.30
C ASN A 249 -2.80 -21.45 28.59
N THR A 250 -2.66 -22.63 27.97
CA THR A 250 -1.53 -23.53 28.16
C THR A 250 -0.36 -23.22 27.21
N VAL A 251 0.85 -23.21 27.77
CA VAL A 251 2.13 -23.22 27.02
C VAL A 251 2.80 -24.58 27.22
N PHE A 252 3.27 -25.18 26.12
CA PHE A 252 4.07 -26.39 26.14
C PHE A 252 5.57 -26.06 26.14
N LEU A 253 6.35 -26.81 26.92
CA LEU A 253 7.80 -26.73 27.04
C LEU A 253 8.42 -28.12 26.88
N SER A 254 9.44 -28.26 26.03
CA SER A 254 10.21 -29.50 25.97
C SER A 254 11.13 -29.62 27.18
N ILE A 255 10.98 -30.73 27.92
CA ILE A 255 11.73 -31.01 29.15
C ILE A 255 12.65 -32.23 29.04
N ASN A 256 12.63 -32.96 27.91
CA ASN A 256 13.53 -34.08 27.64
C ASN A 256 14.12 -33.97 26.22
N GLY A 257 15.43 -34.20 26.08
CA GLY A 257 16.13 -34.14 24.79
C GLY A 257 16.50 -32.70 24.42
N THR A 258 15.99 -32.18 23.30
CA THR A 258 16.19 -30.76 22.93
C THR A 258 15.34 -29.87 23.82
N LEU A 259 15.94 -29.34 24.89
CA LEU A 259 15.30 -28.48 25.88
C LEU A 259 14.92 -27.10 25.29
N GLY A 260 13.91 -26.45 25.89
CA GLY A 260 13.57 -25.05 25.59
C GLY A 260 12.70 -24.82 24.35
N ARG A 261 12.19 -25.88 23.69
CA ARG A 261 11.22 -25.74 22.61
C ARG A 261 9.85 -25.44 23.19
N LEU A 262 9.16 -24.45 22.61
CA LEU A 262 7.90 -23.93 23.13
C LEU A 262 6.80 -23.94 22.06
N ALA A 263 5.57 -24.25 22.48
CA ALA A 263 4.38 -24.13 21.64
C ALA A 263 3.16 -23.64 22.44
N PHE A 264 2.21 -22.99 21.78
CA PHE A 264 0.90 -22.71 22.35
C PHE A 264 -0.03 -23.90 22.14
N TYR A 265 -0.88 -24.17 23.13
CA TYR A 265 -2.02 -25.06 22.93
C TYR A 265 -3.18 -24.27 22.29
N ASN A 266 -3.73 -24.80 21.20
CA ASN A 266 -4.86 -24.21 20.45
C ASN A 266 -6.08 -25.15 20.41
N ASN A 267 -6.30 -25.93 21.46
CA ASN A 267 -7.41 -26.89 21.58
C ASN A 267 -7.34 -28.07 20.59
N GLU A 268 -6.13 -28.42 20.13
CA GLU A 268 -5.92 -29.59 19.29
C GLU A 268 -6.17 -30.89 20.07
N ARG A 269 -6.70 -31.92 19.39
CA ARG A 269 -6.80 -33.27 19.95
C ARG A 269 -5.42 -33.92 19.87
N ILE A 270 -4.74 -34.04 21.00
CA ILE A 270 -3.37 -34.55 21.07
C ILE A 270 -3.19 -35.49 22.27
N VAL A 271 -2.25 -36.42 22.17
CA VAL A 271 -1.74 -37.15 23.34
C VAL A 271 -0.30 -36.69 23.57
N LEU A 272 -0.02 -36.16 24.76
CA LEU A 272 1.32 -35.70 25.11
C LEU A 272 2.19 -36.89 25.55
N GLY A 273 3.45 -36.93 25.11
CA GLY A 273 4.48 -37.80 25.67
C GLY A 273 5.20 -37.15 26.86
N LYS A 274 5.92 -37.96 27.66
CA LYS A 274 6.74 -37.52 28.80
C LYS A 274 7.70 -36.35 28.50
N SER A 275 8.10 -36.19 27.24
CA SER A 275 9.05 -35.16 26.83
C SER A 275 8.47 -33.75 26.77
N VAL A 276 7.14 -33.60 26.89
CA VAL A 276 6.44 -32.32 26.86
C VAL A 276 5.86 -32.01 28.23
N CYS A 277 6.28 -30.89 28.81
CA CYS A 277 5.64 -30.27 29.96
C CYS A 277 4.55 -29.31 29.49
N PHE A 278 3.37 -29.40 30.09
CA PHE A 278 2.30 -28.41 29.92
C PHE A 278 2.24 -27.49 31.13
N ILE A 279 2.11 -26.20 30.87
CA ILE A 279 2.04 -25.12 31.85
C ILE A 279 0.70 -24.41 31.62
N ASP A 280 -0.34 -24.80 32.36
CA ASP A 280 -1.69 -24.25 32.26
C ASP A 280 -1.83 -23.04 33.19
N LEU A 281 -1.89 -21.84 32.60
CA LEU A 281 -1.77 -20.57 33.31
C LEU A 281 -3.11 -20.09 33.89
N LYS A 282 -3.07 -19.41 35.04
CA LYS A 282 -4.24 -18.72 35.61
C LYS A 282 -4.78 -17.66 34.64
N LYS A 283 -6.07 -17.32 34.75
CA LYS A 283 -6.78 -16.43 33.80
C LYS A 283 -6.20 -15.01 33.73
N ASP A 284 -5.58 -14.55 34.81
CA ASP A 284 -4.95 -13.24 34.96
C ASP A 284 -3.49 -13.19 34.44
N ILE A 285 -2.99 -14.29 33.87
CA ILE A 285 -1.64 -14.38 33.33
C ILE A 285 -1.70 -14.54 31.82
N ASN A 286 -0.98 -13.67 31.10
CA ASN A 286 -0.96 -13.71 29.65
C ASN A 286 0.04 -14.76 29.13
N LYS A 287 -0.44 -15.76 28.40
CA LYS A 287 0.41 -16.83 27.83
C LYS A 287 1.50 -16.35 26.87
N ILE A 288 1.29 -15.24 26.15
CA ILE A 288 2.28 -14.70 25.20
C ILE A 288 3.47 -14.12 25.97
N PHE A 289 3.22 -13.43 27.09
CA PHE A 289 4.28 -12.97 27.97
C PHE A 289 5.11 -14.16 28.50
N ILE A 290 4.46 -15.19 29.06
CA ILE A 290 5.16 -16.38 29.58
C ILE A 290 5.94 -17.11 28.49
N TYR A 291 5.37 -17.22 27.28
CA TYR A 291 6.08 -17.81 26.14
C TYR A 291 7.38 -17.05 25.84
N TYR A 292 7.35 -15.72 25.75
CA TYR A 292 8.56 -14.94 25.45
C TYR A 292 9.55 -14.89 26.62
N LEU A 293 9.07 -14.97 27.86
CA LEU A 293 9.91 -15.12 29.04
C LEU A 293 10.68 -16.45 29.00
N LEU A 294 9.99 -17.57 28.78
CA LEU A 294 10.61 -18.90 28.68
C LEU A 294 11.49 -19.05 27.43
N LYS A 295 11.21 -18.29 26.37
CA LYS A 295 12.01 -18.25 25.13
C LYS A 295 13.30 -17.44 25.29
N ASN A 296 13.44 -16.65 26.36
CA ASN A 296 14.63 -15.84 26.58
C ASN A 296 15.87 -16.73 26.74
N LYS A 297 16.96 -16.40 26.03
CA LYS A 297 18.21 -17.19 26.02
C LYS A 297 18.77 -17.43 27.43
N LYS A 298 18.68 -16.44 28.33
CA LYS A 298 19.17 -16.55 29.71
C LYS A 298 18.30 -17.47 30.55
N VAL A 299 16.98 -17.44 30.35
CA VAL A 299 16.04 -18.36 31.00
C VAL A 299 16.27 -19.79 30.52
N ILE A 300 16.43 -20.00 29.21
CA ILE A 300 16.76 -21.32 28.66
C ILE A 300 18.09 -21.82 29.23
N TYR A 301 19.11 -20.96 29.30
CA TYR A 301 20.39 -21.32 29.90
C TYR A 301 20.25 -21.75 31.38
N GLU A 302 19.48 -21.01 32.18
CA GLU A 302 19.19 -21.35 33.58
C GLU A 302 18.47 -22.70 33.71
N LEU A 303 17.49 -22.95 32.84
CA LEU A 303 16.78 -24.23 32.77
C LEU A 303 17.73 -25.39 32.40
N GLU A 304 18.68 -25.15 31.49
CA GLU A 304 19.68 -26.16 31.07
C GLU A 304 20.70 -26.48 32.17
N GLN A 305 21.17 -25.49 32.93
CA GLN A 305 22.12 -25.71 34.04
C GLN A 305 21.52 -26.59 35.14
N ASN A 306 20.20 -26.55 35.30
CA ASN A 306 19.46 -27.33 36.30
C ASN A 306 18.86 -28.63 35.71
N SER A 307 19.30 -29.04 34.52
CA SER A 307 18.94 -30.32 33.91
C SER A 307 19.86 -31.47 34.37
N THR A 308 19.44 -32.71 34.15
CA THR A 308 20.27 -33.88 34.46
C THR A 308 21.58 -33.88 33.67
N LYS A 309 22.71 -34.25 34.29
CA LYS A 309 24.03 -34.39 33.64
C LYS A 309 24.17 -35.63 32.74
N SER A 310 23.06 -36.24 32.34
CA SER A 310 23.01 -37.41 31.46
C SER A 310 23.09 -37.00 29.98
N THR A 311 23.48 -37.94 29.10
CA THR A 311 23.52 -37.73 27.63
C THR A 311 22.20 -37.21 27.07
N ILE A 312 21.06 -37.63 27.65
CA ILE A 312 19.76 -37.03 27.41
C ILE A 312 19.44 -36.13 28.60
N LYS A 313 19.44 -34.81 28.39
CA LYS A 313 19.10 -33.84 29.44
C LYS A 313 17.60 -33.91 29.74
N ASN A 314 17.25 -33.90 31.03
CA ASN A 314 15.89 -33.85 31.53
C ASN A 314 15.72 -32.74 32.59
N ILE A 315 14.61 -32.01 32.53
CA ILE A 315 14.21 -31.03 33.56
C ILE A 315 13.07 -31.63 34.37
N SER A 316 13.24 -31.72 35.70
CA SER A 316 12.18 -32.25 36.57
C SER A 316 10.99 -31.30 36.67
N LEU A 317 9.76 -31.83 36.72
CA LEU A 317 8.56 -31.02 36.95
C LEU A 317 8.60 -30.26 38.29
N LYS A 318 9.28 -30.81 39.31
CA LYS A 318 9.51 -30.12 40.59
C LYS A 318 10.29 -28.84 40.37
N TYR A 319 11.32 -28.88 39.52
CA TYR A 319 12.11 -27.70 39.18
C TYR A 319 11.27 -26.69 38.38
N VAL A 320 10.55 -27.13 37.34
CA VAL A 320 9.68 -26.24 36.55
C VAL A 320 8.67 -25.50 37.44
N ARG A 321 8.04 -26.18 38.41
CA ARG A 321 7.11 -25.55 39.37
C ARG A 321 7.77 -24.53 40.28
N ASN A 322 9.02 -24.76 40.67
CA ASN A 322 9.76 -23.90 41.60
C ASN A 322 10.60 -22.81 40.89
N PHE A 323 10.57 -22.77 39.56
CA PHE A 323 11.29 -21.76 38.79
C PHE A 323 10.74 -20.36 39.12
N ASN A 324 11.62 -19.46 39.56
CA ASN A 324 11.26 -18.08 39.87
C ASN A 324 11.08 -17.29 38.58
N THR A 325 9.93 -16.65 38.42
CA THR A 325 9.59 -15.80 37.28
C THR A 325 9.18 -14.42 37.77
N ILE A 326 9.56 -13.40 37.00
CA ILE A 326 9.02 -12.05 37.16
C ILE A 326 7.52 -12.03 36.84
N LEU A 327 6.78 -11.21 37.57
CA LEU A 327 5.34 -11.03 37.44
C LEU A 327 4.99 -9.52 37.33
N PRO A 328 5.20 -8.91 36.15
CA PRO A 328 4.70 -7.57 35.88
C PRO A 328 3.16 -7.55 35.86
N PRO A 329 2.52 -6.37 36.05
CA PRO A 329 1.07 -6.23 35.96
C PRO A 329 0.47 -6.84 34.68
N CYS A 330 -0.67 -7.53 34.81
CA CYS A 330 -1.36 -8.18 33.69
C CYS A 330 -1.64 -7.20 32.52
N SER A 331 -1.94 -5.94 32.83
CA SER A 331 -2.12 -4.88 31.82
C SER A 331 -0.89 -4.70 30.93
N LEU A 332 0.32 -4.67 31.50
CA LEU A 332 1.57 -4.57 30.72
C LEU A 332 1.85 -5.85 29.93
N GLN A 333 1.53 -7.02 30.50
CA GLN A 333 1.63 -8.29 29.78
C GLN A 333 0.71 -8.30 28.53
N ASN A 334 -0.51 -7.77 28.66
CA ASN A 334 -1.48 -7.65 27.57
C ASN A 334 -1.02 -6.65 26.51
N ILE A 335 -0.45 -5.51 26.90
CA ILE A 335 0.15 -4.54 25.95
C ILE A 335 1.26 -5.20 25.12
N PHE A 336 2.14 -5.97 25.76
CA PHE A 336 3.16 -6.73 25.04
C PHE A 336 2.55 -7.80 24.12
N ALA A 337 1.53 -8.52 24.58
CA ALA A 337 0.84 -9.52 23.79
C ALA A 337 0.15 -8.95 22.54
N GLU A 338 -0.46 -7.77 22.66
CA GLU A 338 -1.03 -7.04 21.52
C GLU A 338 0.05 -6.63 20.52
N PHE A 339 1.19 -6.14 21.01
CA PHE A 339 2.34 -5.82 20.17
C PHE A 339 2.82 -7.03 19.37
N VAL A 340 3.07 -8.16 20.05
CA VAL A 340 3.44 -9.44 19.40
C VAL A 340 2.42 -9.83 18.34
N THR A 341 1.13 -9.75 18.65
CA THR A 341 0.05 -10.09 17.72
C THR A 341 0.08 -9.22 16.46
N ARG A 342 0.36 -7.92 16.58
CA ARG A 342 0.53 -7.01 15.42
C ARG A 342 1.76 -7.40 14.59
N ILE A 343 2.87 -7.72 15.24
CA ILE A 343 4.09 -8.16 14.55
C ILE A 343 3.88 -9.49 13.81
N ASP A 344 3.20 -10.45 14.43
CA ASP A 344 2.94 -11.75 13.81
C ASP A 344 2.02 -11.61 12.58
N LYS A 345 1.05 -10.68 12.59
CA LYS A 345 0.26 -10.33 11.39
C LYS A 345 1.14 -9.78 10.27
N LEU A 346 2.12 -8.92 10.58
CA LEU A 346 3.06 -8.38 9.58
C LEU A 346 3.98 -9.47 9.02
N LYS A 347 4.51 -10.36 9.88
CA LYS A 347 5.31 -11.52 9.44
C LYS A 347 4.50 -12.45 8.54
N PHE A 348 3.24 -12.71 8.88
CA PHE A 348 2.35 -13.50 8.03
C PHE A 348 2.20 -12.86 6.65
N LEU A 349 1.96 -11.55 6.58
CA LEU A 349 1.87 -10.83 5.32
C LEU A 349 3.16 -10.94 4.49
N TYR A 350 4.34 -10.74 5.10
CA TYR A 350 5.61 -10.87 4.38
C TYR A 350 5.90 -12.30 3.92
N ASN A 351 5.56 -13.31 4.72
CA ASN A 351 5.66 -14.71 4.32
C ASN A 351 4.70 -15.06 3.19
N PHE A 352 3.48 -14.52 3.21
CA PHE A 352 2.49 -14.71 2.15
C PHE A 352 2.95 -14.07 0.84
N ILE A 353 3.47 -12.84 0.91
CA ILE A 353 4.07 -12.14 -0.24
C ILE A 353 5.27 -12.91 -0.79
N TRP A 354 6.14 -13.42 0.09
CA TRP A 354 7.26 -14.28 -0.31
C TRP A 354 6.76 -15.53 -1.05
N TYR A 355 5.75 -16.22 -0.52
CA TYR A 355 5.15 -17.38 -1.16
C TYR A 355 4.62 -17.04 -2.56
N ILE A 356 3.84 -15.97 -2.70
CA ILE A 356 3.31 -15.50 -3.99
C ILE A 356 4.44 -15.22 -4.98
N PHE A 357 5.47 -14.48 -4.59
CA PHE A 357 6.58 -14.18 -5.49
C PHE A 357 7.36 -15.42 -5.90
N THR A 358 7.57 -16.37 -4.98
CA THR A 358 8.21 -17.65 -5.32
C THR A 358 7.37 -18.50 -6.27
N ASP A 359 6.04 -18.46 -6.16
CA ASP A 359 5.13 -19.13 -7.09
C ASP A 359 5.09 -18.43 -8.46
N LEU A 360 5.06 -17.10 -8.45
CA LEU A 360 5.10 -16.26 -9.65
C LEU A 360 6.38 -16.50 -10.45
N LEU A 361 7.55 -16.63 -9.81
CA LEU A 361 8.81 -16.96 -10.46
C LEU A 361 8.73 -18.29 -11.22
N LYS A 362 8.05 -19.29 -10.64
CA LYS A 362 7.88 -20.60 -11.27
C LYS A 362 6.94 -20.53 -12.47
N LYS A 363 5.83 -19.80 -12.35
CA LYS A 363 4.93 -19.56 -13.48
C LYS A 363 5.62 -18.72 -14.56
N LEU A 364 6.45 -17.75 -14.21
CA LEU A 364 7.24 -17.00 -15.17
C LEU A 364 8.18 -17.91 -15.96
N ILE A 365 8.91 -18.80 -15.27
CA ILE A 365 9.89 -19.66 -15.93
C ILE A 365 9.22 -20.80 -16.72
N LYS A 366 8.04 -21.27 -16.29
CA LYS A 366 7.32 -22.40 -16.90
C LYS A 366 6.26 -22.01 -17.94
N GLU A 367 5.50 -20.93 -17.70
CA GLU A 367 4.29 -20.56 -18.45
C GLU A 367 4.47 -19.30 -19.33
N VAL A 368 5.33 -18.35 -18.94
CA VAL A 368 5.47 -17.08 -19.69
C VAL A 368 6.13 -17.25 -21.06
N LEU A 369 6.79 -18.38 -21.32
CA LEU A 369 7.27 -18.70 -22.67
C LEU A 369 6.11 -19.07 -23.62
N PHE A 370 5.04 -19.75 -23.16
CA PHE A 370 3.87 -20.02 -23.99
C PHE A 370 3.11 -18.73 -24.30
N PHE A 371 3.02 -17.84 -23.31
CA PHE A 371 2.38 -16.53 -23.44
C PHE A 371 3.17 -15.57 -24.34
N LEU A 372 4.50 -15.55 -24.25
CA LEU A 372 5.37 -14.73 -25.12
C LEU A 372 5.32 -15.19 -26.59
N THR A 373 5.26 -16.50 -26.85
CA THR A 373 5.15 -17.00 -28.24
C THR A 373 3.77 -16.69 -28.86
N PHE A 374 2.70 -16.76 -28.05
CA PHE A 374 1.35 -16.35 -28.44
C PHE A 374 1.25 -14.83 -28.66
N LEU A 375 1.94 -14.04 -27.84
CA LEU A 375 2.11 -12.59 -27.99
C LEU A 375 2.87 -12.21 -29.27
N ILE A 376 3.85 -13.01 -29.71
CA ILE A 376 4.64 -12.74 -30.92
C ILE A 376 3.86 -13.04 -32.21
N ILE A 377 3.05 -14.10 -32.24
CA ILE A 377 2.16 -14.37 -33.40
C ILE A 377 1.05 -13.32 -33.50
N SER A 378 0.58 -12.81 -32.37
CA SER A 378 -0.34 -11.66 -32.33
C SER A 378 0.36 -10.31 -32.58
N ALA A 379 1.69 -10.22 -32.44
CA ALA A 379 2.47 -9.01 -32.71
C ALA A 379 2.62 -8.68 -34.20
N ASN A 380 2.57 -9.66 -35.11
CA ASN A 380 2.58 -9.38 -36.56
C ASN A 380 1.26 -8.74 -37.06
N ILE A 381 0.14 -9.02 -36.39
CA ILE A 381 -1.12 -8.27 -36.57
C ILE A 381 -1.03 -6.88 -35.92
N ARG A 382 -0.10 -6.73 -34.97
CA ARG A 382 0.12 -5.52 -34.18
C ARG A 382 1.08 -4.52 -34.84
N LEU A 383 1.78 -4.85 -35.92
CA LEU A 383 2.60 -3.87 -36.64
C LEU A 383 1.74 -2.77 -37.29
N ASP A 384 0.54 -3.13 -37.76
CA ASP A 384 -0.48 -2.16 -38.21
C ASP A 384 -1.06 -1.34 -37.04
N ILE A 385 -0.89 -1.82 -35.80
CA ILE A 385 -1.32 -1.16 -34.55
C ILE A 385 -0.13 -0.40 -33.89
N GLU A 386 1.12 -0.71 -34.20
CA GLU A 386 2.33 -0.11 -33.62
C GLU A 386 2.57 1.33 -34.07
N LEU A 387 2.01 1.74 -35.21
CA LEU A 387 1.87 3.14 -35.56
C LEU A 387 0.96 3.90 -34.57
N ALA A 388 0.04 3.21 -33.88
CA ALA A 388 -0.87 3.78 -32.89
C ALA A 388 -0.42 3.60 -31.42
N GLU A 389 0.45 2.64 -31.08
CA GLU A 389 0.88 2.38 -29.68
C GLU A 389 2.19 3.08 -29.26
N LYS A 390 2.91 3.73 -30.18
CA LYS A 390 4.13 4.51 -29.87
C LYS A 390 3.87 5.72 -28.92
N GLU A 391 2.62 6.01 -28.58
CA GLU A 391 2.20 7.08 -27.65
C GLU A 391 2.04 6.67 -26.16
N LYS A 392 2.17 5.39 -25.77
CA LYS A 392 1.78 4.92 -24.41
C LYS A 392 2.96 4.54 -23.48
N LYS A 393 3.78 5.52 -23.07
CA LYS A 393 4.29 5.58 -21.68
C LYS A 393 3.10 5.88 -20.74
N MET A 394 3.21 5.77 -19.41
CA MET A 394 2.24 6.46 -18.54
C MET A 394 2.36 7.95 -18.86
N LYS A 395 1.53 8.42 -19.78
CA LYS A 395 1.48 9.79 -20.24
C LYS A 395 1.16 10.60 -19.00
N TYR A 396 2.09 11.44 -18.57
CA TYR A 396 1.74 12.51 -17.67
C TYR A 396 0.65 13.33 -18.37
N TYR A 397 -0.50 13.47 -17.73
CA TYR A 397 -1.58 14.27 -18.27
C TYR A 397 -1.43 15.68 -17.74
N ARG A 398 -1.30 16.62 -18.68
CA ARG A 398 -1.16 18.03 -18.38
C ARG A 398 -2.32 18.47 -17.48
N ARG A 399 -1.97 19.20 -16.43
CA ARG A 399 -2.92 19.80 -15.50
C ARG A 399 -3.08 21.27 -15.86
N SER A 400 -4.31 21.76 -15.89
CA SER A 400 -4.54 23.16 -16.29
C SER A 400 -3.92 24.15 -15.29
N ILE A 401 -3.80 23.76 -14.01
CA ILE A 401 -3.21 24.58 -12.96
C ILE A 401 -1.67 24.76 -13.06
N GLU A 402 -0.97 24.06 -13.95
CA GLU A 402 0.49 24.07 -14.02
C GLU A 402 1.10 25.47 -14.14
N GLN A 403 0.50 26.33 -14.98
CA GLN A 403 0.97 27.70 -15.16
C GLN A 403 0.86 28.50 -13.85
N VAL A 404 -0.29 28.39 -13.17
CA VAL A 404 -0.55 29.07 -11.89
C VAL A 404 0.41 28.58 -10.80
N ILE A 405 0.76 27.29 -10.79
CA ILE A 405 1.75 26.75 -9.85
C ILE A 405 3.10 27.43 -10.05
N ASN A 406 3.54 27.62 -11.29
CA ASN A 406 4.80 28.32 -11.58
C ASN A 406 4.73 29.80 -11.16
N GLU A 407 3.63 30.49 -11.44
CA GLU A 407 3.42 31.88 -11.01
C GLU A 407 3.45 32.03 -9.48
N TYR A 408 2.82 31.10 -8.75
CA TYR A 408 2.81 31.11 -7.29
C TYR A 408 4.18 30.78 -6.70
N LYS A 409 4.93 29.85 -7.31
CA LYS A 409 6.29 29.50 -6.91
C LYS A 409 7.21 30.74 -6.96
N GLU A 410 6.98 31.65 -7.90
CA GLU A 410 7.77 32.89 -8.06
C GLU A 410 7.34 34.03 -7.11
N GLN A 411 6.22 33.89 -6.39
CA GLN A 411 5.68 34.94 -5.52
C GLN A 411 5.71 34.58 -4.02
N PHE A 412 5.86 33.30 -3.70
CA PHE A 412 5.84 32.81 -2.32
C PHE A 412 7.05 31.92 -2.02
N PRO A 413 7.70 32.08 -0.86
CA PRO A 413 8.82 31.21 -0.46
C PRO A 413 8.37 29.78 -0.18
N ILE A 414 7.08 29.60 0.15
CA ILE A 414 6.48 28.29 0.35
C ILE A 414 5.24 28.16 -0.53
N LEU A 415 5.13 27.08 -1.29
CA LEU A 415 3.92 26.74 -2.03
C LEU A 415 3.32 25.45 -1.49
N LEU A 416 2.05 25.49 -1.06
CA LEU A 416 1.30 24.32 -0.61
C LEU A 416 0.22 23.96 -1.62
N LEU A 417 0.32 22.78 -2.23
CA LEU A 417 -0.73 22.19 -3.06
C LEU A 417 -1.57 21.19 -2.25
N THR A 418 -2.82 21.55 -2.00
CA THR A 418 -3.78 20.68 -1.29
C THR A 418 -4.92 20.22 -2.20
N GLY A 419 -5.85 19.44 -1.65
CA GLY A 419 -7.00 18.89 -2.38
C GLY A 419 -7.22 17.39 -2.08
N PRO A 420 -8.28 16.79 -2.66
CA PRO A 420 -8.71 15.43 -2.32
C PRO A 420 -7.63 14.36 -2.55
N ARG A 421 -7.77 13.20 -1.91
CA ARG A 421 -6.89 12.06 -2.16
C ARG A 421 -6.97 11.59 -3.61
N GLN A 422 -5.85 11.07 -4.12
CA GLN A 422 -5.73 10.42 -5.43
C GLN A 422 -5.97 11.31 -6.66
N VAL A 423 -6.02 12.63 -6.50
CA VAL A 423 -6.15 13.59 -7.62
C VAL A 423 -4.84 13.90 -8.35
N GLY A 424 -3.71 13.31 -7.96
CA GLY A 424 -2.43 13.43 -8.68
C GLY A 424 -1.46 14.53 -8.21
N LYS A 425 -1.62 15.07 -7.00
CA LYS A 425 -0.75 16.14 -6.44
C LYS A 425 0.75 15.80 -6.46
N SER A 426 1.11 14.64 -5.89
CA SER A 426 2.51 14.19 -5.81
C SER A 426 3.10 13.93 -7.20
N THR A 427 2.29 13.42 -8.13
CA THR A 427 2.70 13.22 -9.53
C THR A 427 2.97 14.55 -10.22
N LEU A 428 2.08 15.53 -10.06
CA LEU A 428 2.20 16.88 -10.61
C LEU A 428 3.49 17.57 -10.15
N PHE A 429 3.76 17.60 -8.85
CA PHE A 429 4.99 18.22 -8.33
C PHE A 429 6.26 17.49 -8.73
N LYS A 430 6.24 16.15 -8.77
CA LYS A 430 7.38 15.38 -9.28
C LYS A 430 7.67 15.72 -10.73
N GLU A 431 6.65 15.70 -11.58
CA GLU A 431 6.84 15.94 -13.00
C GLU A 431 7.40 17.35 -13.27
N LEU A 432 6.80 18.37 -12.65
CA LEU A 432 7.20 19.76 -12.88
C LEU A 432 8.59 20.09 -12.30
N PHE A 433 8.96 19.51 -11.16
CA PHE A 433 10.02 20.10 -10.33
C PHE A 433 11.11 19.13 -9.85
N GLN A 434 11.02 17.82 -10.08
CA GLN A 434 12.03 16.86 -9.58
C GLN A 434 13.46 17.11 -10.09
N ALA A 435 13.62 17.84 -11.20
CA ALA A 435 14.93 18.19 -11.74
C ALA A 435 15.61 19.33 -10.97
N GLU A 436 14.84 20.23 -10.36
CA GLU A 436 15.33 21.40 -9.60
C GLU A 436 15.26 21.18 -8.08
N TYR A 437 14.31 20.36 -7.62
CA TYR A 437 14.00 20.18 -6.20
C TYR A 437 14.31 18.77 -5.73
N LYS A 438 14.84 18.67 -4.51
CA LYS A 438 14.98 17.38 -3.85
C LYS A 438 13.64 16.94 -3.28
N TYR A 439 13.16 15.78 -3.73
CA TYR A 439 11.87 15.25 -3.34
C TYR A 439 11.95 14.35 -2.10
N PHE A 440 11.11 14.66 -1.12
CA PHE A 440 10.96 13.96 0.15
C PHE A 440 9.49 13.58 0.35
N SER A 441 9.21 12.32 0.65
CA SER A 441 7.84 11.84 0.92
C SER A 441 7.71 11.35 2.35
N LEU A 442 6.77 11.94 3.10
CA LEU A 442 6.47 11.53 4.47
C LEU A 442 5.65 10.24 4.58
N ASP A 443 5.39 9.56 3.46
CA ASP A 443 5.01 8.15 3.48
C ASP A 443 6.16 7.24 3.95
N ASP A 444 7.42 7.70 3.88
CA ASP A 444 8.55 7.01 4.50
C ASP A 444 8.51 7.22 6.03
N PRO A 445 8.27 6.16 6.83
CA PRO A 445 8.16 6.30 8.28
C PRO A 445 9.45 6.78 8.94
N ILE A 446 10.63 6.48 8.36
CA ILE A 446 11.92 6.90 8.91
C ILE A 446 12.07 8.41 8.72
N LEU A 447 11.77 8.91 7.52
CA LEU A 447 11.83 10.32 7.21
C LEU A 447 10.82 11.11 8.04
N LYS A 448 9.59 10.60 8.15
CA LYS A 448 8.57 11.18 9.02
C LYS A 448 9.08 11.30 10.46
N GLU A 449 9.60 10.21 11.03
CA GLU A 449 10.12 10.21 12.40
C GLU A 449 11.28 11.18 12.57
N GLN A 450 12.18 11.28 11.59
CA GLN A 450 13.28 12.24 11.58
C GLN A 450 12.77 13.69 11.66
N ILE A 451 11.80 14.07 10.81
CA ILE A 451 11.26 15.44 10.80
C ILE A 451 10.42 15.73 12.05
N VAL A 452 9.70 14.74 12.57
CA VAL A 452 8.93 14.90 13.81
C VAL A 452 9.86 15.12 15.01
N ASN A 453 10.94 14.36 15.12
CA ASN A 453 11.84 14.41 16.26
C ASN A 453 12.85 15.58 16.19
N ASP A 454 13.42 15.85 15.02
CA ASP A 454 14.41 16.92 14.83
C ASP A 454 14.30 17.60 13.45
N PRO A 455 13.28 18.46 13.26
CA PRO A 455 13.06 19.19 12.00
C PRO A 455 14.20 20.16 11.68
N ARG A 456 14.90 20.68 12.70
CA ARG A 456 16.05 21.59 12.51
C ARG A 456 17.22 20.85 11.88
N LEU A 457 17.54 19.67 12.38
CA LEU A 457 18.60 18.82 11.80
C LEU A 457 18.23 18.38 10.37
N PHE A 458 16.96 18.06 10.12
CA PHE A 458 16.50 17.74 8.77
C PHE A 458 16.79 18.88 7.79
N LEU A 459 16.40 20.13 8.12
CA LEU A 459 16.66 21.28 7.25
C LEU A 459 18.15 21.61 7.14
N LYS A 460 18.94 21.37 8.20
CA LYS A 460 20.41 21.54 8.16
C LYS A 460 21.08 20.55 7.19
N ASN A 461 20.58 19.32 7.11
CA ASN A 461 21.09 18.29 6.23
C ASN A 461 20.59 18.43 4.79
N ASN A 462 19.60 19.29 4.53
CA ASN A 462 19.01 19.52 3.22
C ASN A 462 18.83 21.03 2.99
N PRO A 463 19.94 21.78 2.81
CA PRO A 463 19.90 23.23 2.61
C PRO A 463 19.33 23.68 1.25
N GLU A 464 19.24 22.79 0.27
CA GLU A 464 18.67 23.01 -1.06
C GLU A 464 17.14 23.19 -1.08
N LYS A 465 16.59 23.57 -2.25
CA LYS A 465 15.14 23.66 -2.44
C LYS A 465 14.47 22.28 -2.35
N LEU A 466 13.36 22.18 -1.62
CA LEU A 466 12.74 20.91 -1.26
C LEU A 466 11.30 20.78 -1.77
N ILE A 467 10.93 19.57 -2.19
CA ILE A 467 9.54 19.13 -2.22
C ILE A 467 9.29 18.23 -1.00
N ILE A 468 8.31 18.58 -0.17
CA ILE A 468 7.89 17.81 1.01
C ILE A 468 6.46 17.32 0.78
N ASP A 469 6.34 16.06 0.38
CA ASP A 469 5.07 15.41 0.04
C ASP A 469 4.42 14.80 1.29
N GLU A 470 3.10 14.93 1.38
CA GLU A 470 2.28 14.52 2.53
C GLU A 470 2.68 15.22 3.86
N VAL A 471 2.94 16.54 3.79
CA VAL A 471 3.46 17.34 4.91
C VAL A 471 2.59 17.32 6.17
N GLN A 472 1.31 16.94 6.07
CA GLN A 472 0.40 16.81 7.21
C GLN A 472 0.88 15.82 8.27
N TYR A 473 1.78 14.89 7.91
CA TYR A 473 2.30 13.89 8.83
C TYR A 473 3.41 14.41 9.75
N ALA A 474 3.99 15.58 9.45
CA ALA A 474 5.00 16.22 10.29
C ALA A 474 4.79 17.75 10.36
N PRO A 475 3.68 18.23 10.95
CA PRO A 475 3.39 19.66 11.06
C PRO A 475 4.41 20.41 11.94
N SER A 476 5.20 19.68 12.74
CA SER A 476 6.31 20.21 13.54
C SER A 476 7.38 20.92 12.70
N ILE A 477 7.43 20.70 11.39
CA ILE A 477 8.41 21.36 10.50
C ILE A 477 8.06 22.83 10.23
N PHE A 478 6.79 23.23 10.31
CA PHE A 478 6.36 24.57 9.86
C PHE A 478 7.05 25.73 10.61
N PRO A 479 7.25 25.70 11.94
CA PRO A 479 7.97 26.77 12.63
C PRO A 479 9.41 26.94 12.14
N TYR A 480 10.05 25.84 11.74
CA TYR A 480 11.43 25.85 11.26
C TYR A 480 11.53 26.32 9.81
N LEU A 481 10.56 25.96 8.96
CA LEU A 481 10.43 26.55 7.62
C LEU A 481 10.24 28.06 7.71
N LYS A 482 9.38 28.53 8.63
CA LYS A 482 9.19 29.96 8.90
C LYS A 482 10.52 30.65 9.26
N MET A 483 11.25 30.09 10.24
CA MET A 483 12.55 30.64 10.65
C MET A 483 13.53 30.71 9.48
N LYS A 484 13.61 29.65 8.66
CA LYS A 484 14.50 29.59 7.50
C LYS A 484 14.16 30.64 6.44
N VAL A 485 12.88 30.78 6.13
CA VAL A 485 12.37 31.79 5.18
C VAL A 485 12.60 33.21 5.72
N ASP A 486 12.45 33.43 7.02
CA ASP A 486 12.70 34.74 7.64
C ASP A 486 14.20 35.10 7.68
N GLU A 487 15.10 34.11 7.78
CA GLU A 487 16.56 34.29 7.72
C GLU A 487 17.05 34.65 6.31
N ASN A 488 16.55 33.95 5.29
CA ASN A 488 16.94 34.14 3.90
C ASN A 488 15.74 33.88 2.98
N ARG A 489 15.02 34.96 2.66
CA ARG A 489 13.81 34.86 1.84
C ARG A 489 14.16 34.71 0.37
N GLU A 490 13.91 33.53 -0.17
CA GLU A 490 13.88 33.25 -1.61
C GLU A 490 12.54 32.60 -1.96
N ASP A 491 11.89 33.12 -3.00
CA ASP A 491 10.61 32.58 -3.44
C ASP A 491 10.79 31.19 -4.08
N GLY A 492 9.84 30.31 -3.81
CA GLY A 492 9.88 28.92 -4.26
C GLY A 492 10.87 28.03 -3.50
N MET A 493 11.38 28.40 -2.33
CA MET A 493 12.29 27.53 -1.55
C MET A 493 11.69 26.16 -1.21
N TYR A 494 10.40 26.14 -0.81
CA TYR A 494 9.76 24.92 -0.32
C TYR A 494 8.43 24.67 -1.01
N LEU A 495 8.32 23.53 -1.69
CA LEU A 495 7.08 23.04 -2.28
C LEU A 495 6.52 21.93 -1.40
N MET A 496 5.25 22.00 -1.05
CA MET A 496 4.61 21.03 -0.16
C MET A 496 3.33 20.51 -0.75
N THR A 497 3.02 19.25 -0.49
CA THR A 497 1.69 18.69 -0.80
C THR A 497 1.03 18.18 0.47
N GLY A 498 -0.29 18.06 0.44
CA GLY A 498 -0.98 17.23 1.42
C GLY A 498 -2.45 17.03 1.16
N SER A 499 -2.95 15.83 1.44
CA SER A 499 -4.36 15.46 1.21
C SER A 499 -5.29 15.78 2.36
N GLN A 500 -4.77 16.06 3.56
CA GLN A 500 -5.55 16.37 4.76
C GLN A 500 -5.67 17.87 4.98
N ALA A 501 -6.34 18.55 4.05
CA ALA A 501 -6.48 20.01 4.06
C ALA A 501 -6.95 20.55 5.43
N PHE A 502 -7.89 19.88 6.10
CA PHE A 502 -8.39 20.33 7.41
C PHE A 502 -7.32 20.38 8.51
N VAL A 503 -6.47 19.35 8.64
CA VAL A 503 -5.34 19.36 9.61
C VAL A 503 -4.30 20.40 9.20
N LEU A 504 -3.98 20.41 7.91
CA LEU A 504 -2.93 21.25 7.34
C LEU A 504 -3.22 22.73 7.58
N MET A 505 -4.42 23.18 7.23
CA MET A 505 -4.79 24.58 7.27
C MET A 505 -4.73 25.16 8.68
N LYS A 506 -5.01 24.37 9.73
CA LYS A 506 -4.88 24.83 11.11
C LYS A 506 -3.43 25.24 11.42
N ASN A 507 -2.48 24.33 11.19
CA ASN A 507 -1.08 24.57 11.53
C ASN A 507 -0.42 25.60 10.60
N VAL A 508 -0.80 25.59 9.31
CA VAL A 508 -0.29 26.52 8.30
C VAL A 508 -0.75 27.95 8.58
N SER A 509 -2.03 28.15 8.91
CA SER A 509 -2.56 29.48 9.22
C SER A 509 -1.93 30.08 10.48
N GLU A 510 -1.63 29.25 11.48
CA GLU A 510 -0.99 29.68 12.73
C GLU A 510 0.50 30.05 12.53
N THR A 511 1.21 29.37 11.62
CA THR A 511 2.67 29.42 11.56
C THR A 511 3.24 30.13 10.32
N LEU A 512 2.64 29.89 9.15
CA LEU A 512 3.19 30.27 7.84
C LEU A 512 2.43 31.43 7.17
N ALA A 513 1.52 32.09 7.89
CA ALA A 513 0.78 33.23 7.37
C ALA A 513 1.71 34.27 6.72
N GLY A 514 1.34 34.72 5.50
CA GLY A 514 2.11 35.67 4.69
C GLY A 514 3.37 35.12 4.01
N ARG A 515 3.69 33.83 4.20
CA ARG A 515 4.87 33.15 3.59
C ARG A 515 4.49 31.99 2.68
N VAL A 516 3.23 31.57 2.74
CA VAL A 516 2.74 30.40 2.01
C VAL A 516 1.70 30.82 0.97
N GLY A 517 1.94 30.46 -0.27
CA GLY A 517 0.92 30.39 -1.32
C GLY A 517 0.20 29.06 -1.21
N ILE A 518 -1.13 29.08 -1.26
CA ILE A 518 -1.94 27.87 -1.15
C ILE A 518 -2.71 27.70 -2.46
N LEU A 519 -2.60 26.53 -3.06
CA LEU A 519 -3.35 26.14 -4.26
C LEU A 519 -4.10 24.85 -4.00
N GLU A 520 -5.18 24.64 -4.76
CA GLU A 520 -6.04 23.48 -4.59
C GLU A 520 -6.20 22.71 -5.90
N LEU A 521 -5.78 21.46 -5.90
CA LEU A 521 -5.92 20.55 -7.04
C LEU A 521 -7.16 19.67 -6.87
N GLN A 522 -8.06 19.70 -7.86
CA GLN A 522 -9.20 18.80 -7.95
C GLN A 522 -8.92 17.60 -8.86
N GLY A 523 -9.89 16.70 -8.99
CA GLY A 523 -9.88 15.68 -10.05
C GLY A 523 -9.83 16.31 -11.44
N ILE A 524 -9.54 15.49 -12.44
CA ILE A 524 -9.36 15.91 -13.83
C ILE A 524 -10.68 16.53 -14.36
N SER A 525 -10.61 17.77 -14.81
CA SER A 525 -11.68 18.51 -15.52
C SER A 525 -11.93 17.95 -16.92
N LEU A 526 -13.08 18.23 -17.51
CA LEU A 526 -13.35 17.85 -18.90
C LEU A 526 -12.31 18.45 -19.85
N ARG A 527 -11.92 19.71 -19.65
CA ARG A 527 -10.87 20.34 -20.45
C ARG A 527 -9.57 19.54 -20.42
N GLU A 528 -9.15 19.07 -19.25
CA GLU A 528 -7.98 18.19 -19.11
C GLU A 528 -8.20 16.79 -19.74
N GLN A 529 -9.41 16.23 -19.69
CA GLN A 529 -9.71 14.93 -20.33
C GLN A 529 -9.63 14.99 -21.86
N PHE A 530 -9.91 16.17 -22.44
CA PHE A 530 -9.90 16.42 -23.88
C PHE A 530 -8.67 17.22 -24.34
N ASP A 531 -7.66 17.38 -23.48
CA ASP A 531 -6.39 18.07 -23.78
C ASP A 531 -6.59 19.52 -24.28
N ILE A 532 -7.58 20.22 -23.72
CA ILE A 532 -7.93 21.60 -24.08
C ILE A 532 -7.08 22.54 -23.23
N GLU A 533 -6.21 23.31 -23.90
CA GLU A 533 -5.29 24.25 -23.22
C GLU A 533 -5.97 25.50 -22.64
N PHE A 534 -7.23 25.76 -23.01
CA PHE A 534 -7.96 26.95 -22.58
C PHE A 534 -8.24 26.92 -21.06
N ASN A 535 -7.55 27.77 -20.30
CA ASN A 535 -7.57 27.77 -18.83
C ASN A 535 -8.17 29.04 -18.20
N ARG A 536 -9.04 29.77 -18.90
CA ARG A 536 -9.76 30.90 -18.28
C ARG A 536 -10.92 30.38 -17.39
N PRO A 537 -11.19 31.01 -16.23
CA PRO A 537 -12.39 30.74 -15.44
C PRO A 537 -13.64 30.94 -16.28
N PHE A 538 -14.66 30.09 -16.10
CA PHE A 538 -15.93 30.26 -16.81
C PHE A 538 -16.66 31.51 -16.31
N ILE A 539 -16.71 32.54 -17.16
CA ILE A 539 -17.49 33.76 -17.00
C ILE A 539 -18.19 33.99 -18.34
N PRO A 540 -19.52 33.94 -18.44
CA PRO A 540 -20.19 33.94 -19.74
C PRO A 540 -20.38 35.37 -20.30
N ASN A 541 -19.32 36.16 -20.31
CA ASN A 541 -19.27 37.44 -21.01
C ASN A 541 -18.87 37.24 -22.48
N GLU A 542 -19.05 38.28 -23.30
CA GLU A 542 -18.80 38.19 -24.74
C GLU A 542 -17.34 37.83 -25.07
N GLU A 543 -16.38 38.35 -24.30
CA GLU A 543 -14.95 38.08 -24.47
C GLU A 543 -14.64 36.59 -24.26
N TYR A 544 -15.07 36.02 -23.13
CA TYR A 544 -14.88 34.61 -22.82
C TYR A 544 -15.51 33.72 -23.89
N ILE A 545 -16.76 34.00 -24.27
CA ILE A 545 -17.49 33.21 -25.27
C ILE A 545 -16.74 33.23 -26.61
N ALA A 546 -16.31 34.41 -27.07
CA ALA A 546 -15.58 34.57 -28.33
C ALA A 546 -14.21 33.87 -28.32
N GLU A 547 -13.52 33.82 -27.18
CA GLU A 547 -12.26 33.07 -27.06
C GLU A 547 -12.49 31.57 -26.97
N ARG A 548 -13.45 31.14 -26.15
CA ARG A 548 -13.76 29.72 -25.93
C ARG A 548 -14.25 29.05 -27.21
N GLU A 549 -15.02 29.77 -28.04
CA GLU A 549 -15.51 29.33 -29.36
C GLU A 549 -14.40 28.82 -30.27
N LYS A 550 -13.24 29.48 -30.25
CA LYS A 550 -12.09 29.13 -31.10
C LYS A 550 -11.44 27.80 -30.71
N LYS A 551 -11.82 27.23 -29.58
CA LYS A 551 -11.21 26.04 -28.96
C LYS A 551 -12.26 24.97 -28.61
N ILE A 552 -13.50 25.08 -29.10
CA ILE A 552 -14.57 24.11 -28.80
C ILE A 552 -14.16 22.72 -29.28
N THR A 553 -14.45 21.71 -28.48
CA THR A 553 -14.24 20.29 -28.79
C THR A 553 -15.41 19.53 -28.18
N GLU A 554 -16.06 18.70 -28.98
CA GLU A 554 -17.23 17.93 -28.56
C GLU A 554 -16.90 16.95 -27.43
N TYR A 555 -17.71 16.95 -26.38
CA TYR A 555 -17.53 16.05 -25.24
C TYR A 555 -18.29 14.72 -25.42
N THR A 556 -17.66 13.76 -26.08
CA THR A 556 -18.23 12.42 -26.30
C THR A 556 -18.39 11.59 -25.02
N ASN A 557 -19.40 10.71 -25.00
CA ASN A 557 -19.70 9.77 -23.90
C ASN A 557 -19.93 10.45 -22.54
N LEU A 558 -20.59 11.60 -22.54
CA LEU A 558 -20.76 12.46 -21.37
C LEU A 558 -21.23 11.70 -20.11
N TRP A 559 -22.34 10.95 -20.19
CA TRP A 559 -22.85 10.21 -19.03
C TRP A 559 -21.91 9.12 -18.52
N GLN A 560 -21.12 8.51 -19.40
CA GLN A 560 -20.07 7.56 -18.99
C GLN A 560 -18.98 8.27 -18.19
N ARG A 561 -18.59 9.48 -18.60
CA ARG A 561 -17.61 10.32 -17.90
C ARG A 561 -18.16 10.81 -16.57
N ILE A 562 -19.40 11.31 -16.54
CA ILE A 562 -20.10 11.70 -15.31
C ILE A 562 -20.13 10.52 -14.33
N HIS A 563 -20.50 9.33 -14.81
CA HIS A 563 -20.56 8.14 -13.98
C HIS A 563 -19.18 7.72 -13.46
N ARG A 564 -18.12 7.75 -14.29
CA ARG A 564 -16.76 7.42 -13.83
C ARG A 564 -16.22 8.44 -12.83
N GLY A 565 -16.62 9.71 -12.91
CA GLY A 565 -16.11 10.78 -12.05
C GLY A 565 -14.77 11.34 -12.52
N TYR A 566 -14.02 11.99 -11.63
CA TYR A 566 -12.87 12.82 -11.99
C TYR A 566 -11.52 12.27 -11.55
N MET A 567 -11.50 11.08 -10.96
CA MET A 567 -10.27 10.47 -10.45
C MET A 567 -9.36 10.06 -11.63
N PRO A 568 -8.08 10.49 -11.67
CA PRO A 568 -7.16 10.17 -12.78
C PRO A 568 -7.08 8.67 -13.07
N GLU A 569 -7.01 7.83 -12.03
CA GLU A 569 -6.98 6.37 -12.16
C GLU A 569 -8.26 5.80 -12.76
N LEU A 570 -9.40 6.46 -12.61
CA LEU A 570 -10.62 6.04 -13.31
C LEU A 570 -10.63 6.59 -14.72
N ILE A 571 -10.21 7.82 -14.99
CA ILE A 571 -10.31 8.37 -16.34
C ILE A 571 -9.35 7.67 -17.32
N PHE A 572 -8.11 7.43 -16.92
CA PHE A 572 -7.06 7.02 -17.85
C PHE A 572 -6.73 5.52 -17.82
N ASN A 573 -7.41 4.76 -16.96
CA ASN A 573 -7.20 3.31 -16.84
C ASN A 573 -8.53 2.56 -16.95
N ASP A 574 -8.87 2.16 -18.17
CA ASP A 574 -10.12 1.43 -18.47
C ASP A 574 -10.25 0.11 -17.72
N ARG A 575 -9.12 -0.49 -17.29
CA ARG A 575 -9.13 -1.74 -16.50
C ARG A 575 -9.62 -1.53 -15.07
N LYS A 576 -9.59 -0.30 -14.55
CA LYS A 576 -10.10 0.02 -13.22
C LYS A 576 -11.62 0.00 -13.26
N LYS A 577 -12.20 -0.95 -12.53
CA LYS A 577 -13.64 -1.03 -12.31
C LYS A 577 -14.06 0.07 -11.32
N TRP A 578 -15.10 0.80 -11.71
CA TRP A 578 -15.66 1.92 -10.96
C TRP A 578 -16.06 1.52 -9.53
N GLU A 579 -16.77 0.41 -9.37
CA GLU A 579 -17.25 -0.08 -8.07
C GLU A 579 -16.08 -0.42 -7.14
N PHE A 580 -15.03 -1.05 -7.68
CA PHE A 580 -13.86 -1.48 -6.90
C PHE A 580 -13.03 -0.27 -6.46
N PHE A 581 -12.94 0.73 -7.32
CA PHE A 581 -12.24 1.97 -7.01
C PHE A 581 -12.95 2.73 -5.89
N TYR A 582 -14.24 3.07 -6.07
CA TYR A 582 -14.93 3.91 -5.09
C TYR A 582 -15.22 3.19 -3.77
N SER A 583 -15.46 1.87 -3.78
CA SER A 583 -15.53 1.10 -2.52
C SER A 583 -14.22 1.21 -1.72
N SER A 584 -13.08 1.02 -2.37
CA SER A 584 -11.77 1.15 -1.74
C SER A 584 -11.47 2.59 -1.31
N TYR A 585 -11.84 3.56 -2.14
CA TYR A 585 -11.66 4.99 -1.86
C TYR A 585 -12.42 5.41 -0.60
N VAL A 586 -13.72 5.10 -0.53
CA VAL A 586 -14.57 5.45 0.62
C VAL A 586 -14.05 4.78 1.89
N GLN A 587 -13.73 3.49 1.85
CA GLN A 587 -13.20 2.77 3.01
C GLN A 587 -11.91 3.41 3.52
N THR A 588 -10.93 3.60 2.63
CA THR A 588 -9.61 4.13 3.02
C THR A 588 -9.65 5.60 3.43
N TYR A 589 -10.53 6.41 2.83
CA TYR A 589 -10.75 7.80 3.24
C TYR A 589 -11.30 7.88 4.67
N ILE A 590 -12.30 7.05 5.00
CA ILE A 590 -12.85 6.99 6.36
C ILE A 590 -11.77 6.57 7.36
N GLU A 591 -11.04 5.50 7.07
CA GLU A 591 -10.03 4.93 7.97
C GLU A 591 -8.84 5.89 8.21
N ARG A 592 -8.38 6.62 7.18
CA ARG A 592 -7.15 7.43 7.24
C ARG A 592 -7.35 8.92 7.49
N ASP A 593 -8.35 9.52 6.86
CA ASP A 593 -8.51 10.98 6.88
C ASP A 593 -9.59 11.43 7.86
N VAL A 594 -10.60 10.61 8.11
CA VAL A 594 -11.76 11.02 8.90
C VAL A 594 -11.68 10.53 10.35
N ARG A 595 -11.22 9.29 10.57
CA ARG A 595 -11.19 8.66 11.90
C ARG A 595 -10.48 9.53 12.95
N ASP A 596 -9.29 10.02 12.62
CA ASP A 596 -8.47 10.86 13.51
C ASP A 596 -8.98 12.32 13.60
N LEU A 597 -9.52 12.85 12.50
CA LEU A 597 -10.00 14.24 12.44
C LEU A 597 -11.22 14.51 13.31
N ILE A 598 -12.07 13.48 13.44
CA ILE A 598 -13.42 13.65 13.94
C ILE A 598 -13.66 12.83 15.21
N ASN A 599 -12.70 11.98 15.62
CA ASN A 599 -12.83 11.08 16.75
C ASN A 599 -14.09 10.19 16.61
N ILE A 600 -14.29 9.69 15.38
CA ILE A 600 -15.47 8.88 15.04
C ILE A 600 -15.26 7.51 15.63
N SER A 601 -16.04 7.20 16.68
CA SER A 601 -16.15 5.85 17.21
C SER A 601 -16.99 4.91 16.33
N ASP A 602 -17.80 5.47 15.41
CA ASP A 602 -18.76 4.74 14.58
C ASP A 602 -18.67 5.13 13.09
N GLU A 603 -17.86 4.37 12.34
CA GLU A 603 -17.67 4.54 10.89
C GLU A 603 -18.96 4.39 10.09
N SER A 604 -19.91 3.60 10.59
CA SER A 604 -21.22 3.39 9.94
C SER A 604 -22.03 4.67 9.91
N LYS A 605 -21.99 5.46 10.99
CA LYS A 605 -22.66 6.78 11.03
C LYS A 605 -22.04 7.75 10.03
N PHE A 606 -20.72 7.75 9.87
CA PHE A 606 -20.08 8.62 8.89
C PHE A 606 -20.42 8.24 7.45
N LEU A 607 -20.46 6.95 7.14
CA LEU A 607 -20.91 6.48 5.82
C LEU A 607 -22.37 6.88 5.55
N LYS A 608 -23.26 6.70 6.53
CA LYS A 608 -24.67 7.16 6.43
C LYS A 608 -24.76 8.67 6.21
N PHE A 609 -23.92 9.45 6.88
CA PHE A 609 -23.82 10.89 6.67
C PHE A 609 -23.37 11.24 5.26
N MET A 610 -22.32 10.60 4.74
CA MET A 610 -21.85 10.78 3.36
C MET A 610 -22.97 10.48 2.35
N ILE A 611 -23.71 9.39 2.55
CA ILE A 611 -24.85 9.00 1.69
C ILE A 611 -25.99 10.04 1.80
N SER A 612 -26.32 10.48 3.02
CA SER A 612 -27.34 11.49 3.29
C SER A 612 -27.01 12.85 2.63
N LEU A 613 -25.73 13.24 2.58
CA LEU A 613 -25.28 14.43 1.85
C LEU A 613 -25.26 14.24 0.33
N ALA A 614 -24.74 13.10 -0.15
CA ALA A 614 -24.68 12.80 -1.59
C ALA A 614 -26.08 12.81 -2.22
N SER A 615 -27.07 12.33 -1.47
CA SER A 615 -28.48 12.31 -1.88
C SER A 615 -29.12 13.70 -1.98
N ARG A 616 -28.46 14.73 -1.43
CA ARG A 616 -28.88 16.14 -1.41
C ARG A 616 -28.04 17.04 -2.31
N SER A 617 -27.17 16.48 -3.14
CA SER A 617 -26.39 17.28 -4.08
C SER A 617 -27.33 18.08 -5.01
N GLY A 618 -27.12 19.39 -5.12
CA GLY A 618 -28.02 20.35 -5.78
C GLY A 618 -29.15 20.91 -4.91
N GLU A 619 -29.26 20.50 -3.64
CA GLU A 619 -30.33 20.94 -2.73
C GLU A 619 -29.81 21.80 -1.57
N LEU A 620 -30.72 22.54 -0.92
CA LEU A 620 -30.41 23.31 0.28
C LEU A 620 -30.01 22.39 1.44
N LEU A 621 -28.89 22.70 2.09
CA LEU A 621 -28.34 21.90 3.18
C LEU A 621 -29.14 22.05 4.48
N ASN A 622 -30.01 21.08 4.76
CA ASN A 622 -30.72 21.01 6.04
C ASN A 622 -29.96 20.15 7.06
N TYR A 623 -29.18 20.82 7.93
CA TYR A 623 -28.42 20.15 9.00
C TYR A 623 -29.29 19.27 9.92
N GLY A 624 -30.50 19.73 10.27
CA GLY A 624 -31.44 19.02 11.14
C GLY A 624 -31.95 17.72 10.54
N ALA A 625 -32.28 17.74 9.25
CA ALA A 625 -32.70 16.53 8.54
C ALA A 625 -31.57 15.49 8.50
N VAL A 626 -30.36 15.92 8.16
CA VAL A 626 -29.17 15.04 8.14
C VAL A 626 -28.86 14.49 9.53
N ALA A 627 -28.96 15.31 10.57
CA ALA A 627 -28.74 14.91 11.97
C ALA A 627 -29.70 13.78 12.39
N ASN A 628 -30.99 13.95 12.08
CA ASN A 628 -32.04 12.98 12.41
C ASN A 628 -31.86 11.65 11.66
N GLU A 629 -31.55 11.68 10.36
CA GLU A 629 -31.34 10.48 9.53
C GLU A 629 -30.13 9.65 9.98
N VAL A 630 -29.06 10.32 10.39
CA VAL A 630 -27.81 9.68 10.79
C VAL A 630 -27.83 9.27 12.28
N GLY A 631 -28.64 9.94 13.10
CA GLY A 631 -28.69 9.73 14.56
C GLY A 631 -27.49 10.36 15.28
N ILE A 632 -27.19 11.63 14.96
CA ILE A 632 -26.13 12.46 15.55
C ILE A 632 -26.64 13.89 15.81
N SER A 633 -25.88 14.70 16.57
CA SER A 633 -26.26 16.10 16.83
C SER A 633 -26.04 17.01 15.61
N ASN A 634 -26.77 18.13 15.56
CA ASN A 634 -26.60 19.17 14.54
C ASN A 634 -25.17 19.74 14.51
N GLU A 635 -24.56 19.93 15.67
CA GLU A 635 -23.17 20.38 15.81
C GLU A 635 -22.21 19.38 15.17
N THR A 636 -22.48 18.08 15.32
CA THR A 636 -21.68 17.02 14.70
C THR A 636 -21.79 17.07 13.18
N VAL A 637 -23.00 17.23 12.64
CA VAL A 637 -23.22 17.39 11.19
C VAL A 637 -22.45 18.61 10.66
N LYS A 638 -22.56 19.77 11.33
CA LYS A 638 -21.83 20.99 10.95
C LYS A 638 -20.31 20.77 10.93
N ARG A 639 -19.77 20.10 11.95
CA ARG A 639 -18.34 19.75 12.00
C ARG A 639 -17.94 18.84 10.84
N TRP A 640 -18.74 17.81 10.55
CA TRP A 640 -18.44 16.86 9.47
C TRP A 640 -18.55 17.50 8.09
N VAL A 641 -19.54 18.37 7.87
CA VAL A 641 -19.67 19.20 6.67
C VAL A 641 -18.44 20.10 6.50
N SER A 642 -17.97 20.73 7.58
CA SER A 642 -16.75 21.56 7.55
C SER A 642 -15.52 20.76 7.12
N VAL A 643 -15.39 19.51 7.57
CA VAL A 643 -14.29 18.63 7.16
C VAL A 643 -14.39 18.31 5.66
N LEU A 644 -15.56 17.88 5.17
CA LEU A 644 -15.74 17.57 3.74
C LEU A 644 -15.58 18.78 2.82
N ARG A 645 -16.02 19.97 3.27
CA ARG A 645 -15.82 21.24 2.55
C ARG A 645 -14.34 21.57 2.44
N THR A 646 -13.61 21.47 3.56
CA THR A 646 -12.17 21.79 3.60
C THR A 646 -11.35 20.76 2.80
N SER A 647 -11.73 19.48 2.82
CA SER A 647 -11.10 18.45 1.98
C SER A 647 -11.56 18.47 0.52
N ARG A 648 -12.45 19.41 0.15
CA ARG A 648 -13.05 19.56 -1.20
C ARG A 648 -13.71 18.30 -1.74
N ILE A 649 -14.24 17.46 -0.85
CA ILE A 649 -15.16 16.39 -1.26
C ILE A 649 -16.51 17.00 -1.65
N ILE A 650 -16.90 18.08 -0.98
CA ILE A 650 -18.09 18.87 -1.29
C ILE A 650 -17.76 20.35 -1.48
N TYR A 651 -18.64 21.05 -2.19
CA TYR A 651 -18.69 22.49 -2.33
C TYR A 651 -20.02 23.01 -1.78
N LEU A 652 -19.96 24.12 -1.05
CA LEU A 652 -21.15 24.82 -0.56
C LEU A 652 -21.34 26.09 -1.38
N LEU A 653 -22.41 26.14 -2.17
CA LEU A 653 -22.77 27.31 -2.97
C LEU A 653 -23.66 28.21 -2.12
N GLU A 654 -23.13 29.37 -1.75
CA GLU A 654 -23.84 30.32 -0.89
C GLU A 654 -24.91 31.09 -1.68
N PRO A 655 -26.00 31.55 -1.05
CA PRO A 655 -27.02 32.32 -1.73
C PRO A 655 -26.57 33.77 -1.99
N TYR A 656 -27.04 34.34 -3.10
CA TYR A 656 -26.82 35.73 -3.46
C TYR A 656 -27.73 36.66 -2.65
N PHE A 657 -27.14 37.69 -2.04
CA PHE A 657 -27.82 38.80 -1.37
C PHE A 657 -26.98 40.07 -1.50
N ASN A 658 -27.54 41.27 -1.73
CA ASN A 658 -26.73 42.50 -1.78
C ASN A 658 -25.90 42.70 -0.49
N ASN A 659 -26.43 42.26 0.66
CA ASN A 659 -25.71 42.25 1.92
C ASN A 659 -24.84 40.99 2.07
N HIS A 660 -23.51 41.17 2.09
CA HIS A 660 -22.54 40.09 2.27
C HIS A 660 -22.77 39.27 3.56
N LEU A 661 -23.14 39.88 4.68
CA LEU A 661 -23.45 39.15 5.93
C LEU A 661 -24.66 38.23 5.75
N LYS A 662 -25.67 38.65 4.98
CA LYS A 662 -26.82 37.78 4.68
C LYS A 662 -26.42 36.58 3.82
N ARG A 663 -25.44 36.72 2.91
CA ARG A 663 -24.91 35.59 2.13
C ARG A 663 -24.30 34.52 3.04
N VAL A 664 -23.54 34.93 4.06
CA VAL A 664 -22.84 34.03 4.99
C VAL A 664 -23.79 33.28 5.93
N ILE A 665 -24.89 33.91 6.35
CA ILE A 665 -25.78 33.35 7.38
C ILE A 665 -26.84 32.41 6.78
N LYS A 666 -27.17 32.57 5.50
CA LYS A 666 -28.26 31.83 4.85
C LYS A 666 -27.79 30.45 4.41
N THR A 667 -28.75 29.52 4.35
CA THR A 667 -28.47 28.12 4.04
C THR A 667 -27.90 27.95 2.63
N PRO A 668 -26.72 27.33 2.46
CA PRO A 668 -26.15 27.06 1.14
C PRO A 668 -26.80 25.86 0.46
N LYS A 669 -26.60 25.75 -0.86
CA LYS A 669 -26.73 24.47 -1.58
C LYS A 669 -25.45 23.64 -1.41
N ILE A 670 -25.59 22.32 -1.39
CA ILE A 670 -24.46 21.39 -1.34
C ILE A 670 -24.23 20.72 -2.69
N TYR A 671 -22.97 20.60 -3.12
CA TYR A 671 -22.57 19.87 -4.32
C TYR A 671 -21.40 18.93 -4.03
N PHE A 672 -21.43 17.71 -4.55
CA PHE A 672 -20.23 16.85 -4.53
C PHE A 672 -19.27 17.26 -5.65
N MET A 673 -17.98 17.30 -5.34
CA MET A 673 -16.95 17.66 -6.32
C MET A 673 -16.53 16.50 -7.22
N ASP A 674 -16.89 15.26 -6.88
CA ASP A 674 -16.76 14.09 -7.75
C ASP A 674 -18.12 13.40 -7.92
N VAL A 675 -18.65 13.47 -9.14
CA VAL A 675 -19.96 12.92 -9.50
C VAL A 675 -19.96 11.38 -9.58
N GLY A 676 -18.81 10.76 -9.82
CA GLY A 676 -18.68 9.30 -9.77
C GLY A 676 -18.74 8.77 -8.34
N LEU A 677 -18.14 9.50 -7.38
CA LEU A 677 -18.30 9.23 -5.94
C LEU A 677 -19.75 9.44 -5.50
N LEU A 678 -20.42 10.51 -5.96
CA LEU A 678 -21.84 10.72 -5.69
C LEU A 678 -22.66 9.52 -6.17
N ALA A 679 -22.50 9.14 -7.45
CA ALA A 679 -23.21 8.01 -8.05
C ALA A 679 -23.00 6.71 -7.27
N TYR A 680 -21.78 6.48 -6.77
CA TYR A 680 -21.44 5.31 -5.97
C TYR A 680 -22.15 5.30 -4.62
N LEU A 681 -22.18 6.44 -3.93
CA LEU A 681 -22.82 6.59 -2.62
C LEU A 681 -24.34 6.46 -2.72
N THR A 682 -24.96 6.96 -3.79
CA THR A 682 -26.40 6.92 -4.00
C THR A 682 -26.88 5.70 -4.80
N LYS A 683 -26.00 4.74 -5.11
CA LYS A 683 -26.32 3.47 -5.76
C LYS A 683 -26.89 3.59 -7.19
N TRP A 684 -26.29 4.43 -8.02
CA TRP A 684 -26.51 4.43 -9.47
C TRP A 684 -25.36 3.66 -10.16
N PRO A 685 -25.52 2.35 -10.46
CA PRO A 685 -24.41 1.48 -10.82
C PRO A 685 -23.92 1.62 -12.27
N THR A 686 -24.71 2.23 -13.15
CA THR A 686 -24.33 2.39 -14.57
C THR A 686 -24.65 3.79 -15.10
N PRO A 687 -23.97 4.25 -16.17
CA PRO A 687 -24.29 5.52 -16.83
C PRO A 687 -25.75 5.65 -17.23
N GLU A 688 -26.38 4.57 -17.71
CA GLU A 688 -27.77 4.57 -18.16
C GLU A 688 -28.74 4.75 -16.98
N THR A 689 -28.47 4.08 -15.85
CA THR A 689 -29.28 4.26 -14.63
C THR A 689 -29.12 5.66 -14.05
N LEU A 690 -27.93 6.26 -14.18
CA LEU A 690 -27.64 7.62 -13.74
C LEU A 690 -28.39 8.65 -14.60
N ALA A 691 -28.36 8.49 -15.93
CA ALA A 691 -28.96 9.39 -16.91
C ALA A 691 -30.49 9.38 -16.88
N ASN A 692 -31.10 8.22 -16.60
CA ASN A 692 -32.56 8.05 -16.58
C ASN A 692 -33.15 8.07 -15.16
N GLY A 693 -32.30 8.20 -14.14
CA GLY A 693 -32.71 8.18 -12.74
C GLY A 693 -33.51 9.42 -12.34
N ALA A 694 -34.31 9.31 -11.28
CA ALA A 694 -35.12 10.41 -10.76
C ALA A 694 -34.32 11.65 -10.33
N LYS A 695 -33.00 11.50 -10.11
CA LYS A 695 -32.06 12.56 -9.74
C LYS A 695 -31.13 12.99 -10.87
N ALA A 696 -31.35 12.54 -12.11
CA ALA A 696 -30.47 12.83 -13.24
C ALA A 696 -30.24 14.34 -13.44
N GLY A 697 -31.29 15.15 -13.30
CA GLY A 697 -31.20 16.62 -13.36
C GLY A 697 -30.27 17.22 -12.29
N ASN A 698 -30.39 16.80 -11.03
CA ASN A 698 -29.53 17.25 -9.93
C ASN A 698 -28.08 16.80 -10.11
N ILE A 699 -27.87 15.60 -10.67
CA ILE A 699 -26.54 15.05 -10.94
C ILE A 699 -25.87 15.83 -12.09
N PHE A 700 -26.63 16.14 -13.14
CA PHE A 700 -26.18 16.98 -14.23
C PHE A 700 -25.86 18.41 -13.75
N GLU A 701 -26.72 19.02 -12.92
CA GLU A 701 -26.42 20.29 -12.26
C GLU A 701 -25.14 20.22 -11.43
N THR A 702 -24.97 19.17 -10.62
CA THR A 702 -23.76 18.95 -9.82
C THR A 702 -22.50 18.85 -10.69
N PHE A 703 -22.59 18.11 -11.81
CA PHE A 703 -21.52 17.99 -12.79
C PHE A 703 -21.11 19.36 -13.33
N ILE A 704 -22.07 20.14 -13.83
CA ILE A 704 -21.83 21.48 -14.40
C ILE A 704 -21.22 22.43 -13.35
N ILE A 705 -21.78 22.48 -12.14
CA ILE A 705 -21.23 23.29 -11.05
C ILE A 705 -19.80 22.86 -10.71
N SER A 706 -19.51 21.56 -10.67
CA SER A 706 -18.16 21.08 -10.37
C SER A 706 -17.15 21.44 -11.45
N GLU A 707 -17.51 21.41 -12.74
CA GLU A 707 -16.64 21.87 -13.85
C GLU A 707 -16.39 23.38 -13.77
N ILE A 708 -17.44 24.18 -13.52
CA ILE A 708 -17.30 25.62 -13.33
C ILE A 708 -16.36 25.90 -12.16
N VAL A 709 -16.58 25.32 -10.98
CA VAL A 709 -15.69 25.50 -9.82
C VAL A 709 -14.25 25.09 -10.15
N LYS A 710 -14.04 23.98 -10.85
CA LYS A 710 -12.69 23.55 -11.29
C LYS A 710 -12.02 24.57 -12.20
N SER A 711 -12.75 25.23 -13.11
CA SER A 711 -12.19 26.27 -13.98
C SER A 711 -11.60 27.46 -13.19
N TYR A 712 -12.22 27.84 -12.06
CA TYR A 712 -11.69 28.88 -11.17
C TYR A 712 -10.48 28.39 -10.37
N LEU A 713 -10.54 27.18 -9.81
CA LEU A 713 -9.44 26.61 -9.03
C LEU A 713 -8.18 26.40 -9.88
N ASN A 714 -8.35 25.95 -11.12
CA ASN A 714 -7.27 25.78 -12.09
C ASN A 714 -6.64 27.11 -12.53
N ALA A 715 -7.35 28.22 -12.36
CA ALA A 715 -6.86 29.58 -12.54
C ALA A 715 -6.34 30.23 -11.24
N GLY A 716 -6.22 29.45 -10.14
CA GLY A 716 -5.72 29.94 -8.85
C GLY A 716 -6.75 30.66 -7.97
N ILE A 717 -8.02 30.73 -8.37
CA ILE A 717 -9.08 31.43 -7.64
C ILE A 717 -9.75 30.48 -6.65
N ILE A 718 -9.26 30.48 -5.40
CA ILE A 718 -9.68 29.53 -4.34
C ILE A 718 -11.12 29.78 -3.85
N ASN A 719 -11.57 31.04 -3.90
CA ASN A 719 -12.91 31.49 -3.51
C ASN A 719 -13.64 32.08 -4.72
N PRO A 720 -14.23 31.22 -5.58
CA PRO A 720 -14.96 31.67 -6.76
C PRO A 720 -16.16 32.56 -6.38
N PRO A 721 -16.44 33.65 -7.11
CA PRO A 721 -17.60 34.53 -6.87
C PRO A 721 -18.90 33.90 -7.43
N LEU A 722 -19.19 32.68 -6.98
CA LEU A 722 -20.31 31.86 -7.42
C LEU A 722 -21.37 31.79 -6.33
N TYR A 723 -22.63 32.02 -6.70
CA TYR A 723 -23.77 32.02 -5.79
C TYR A 723 -24.97 31.33 -6.43
N PHE A 724 -26.01 30.98 -5.68
CA PHE A 724 -27.33 30.70 -6.25
C PHE A 724 -28.32 31.79 -5.82
N TYR A 725 -29.48 31.90 -6.45
CA TYR A 725 -30.53 32.80 -5.97
C TYR A 725 -31.79 32.05 -5.64
N ARG A 726 -32.42 32.41 -4.51
CA ARG A 726 -33.75 31.94 -4.15
C ARG A 726 -34.49 32.96 -3.31
N ASP A 727 -35.75 33.26 -3.66
CA ASP A 727 -36.58 34.17 -2.88
C ASP A 727 -37.67 33.49 -2.05
N LYS A 728 -38.45 34.32 -1.35
CA LYS A 728 -39.56 33.90 -0.47
C LYS A 728 -40.65 33.15 -1.24
N ASP A 729 -40.82 33.45 -2.53
CA ASP A 729 -41.80 32.80 -3.41
C ASP A 729 -41.25 31.50 -4.00
N LYS A 730 -40.08 31.05 -3.53
CA LYS A 730 -39.35 29.86 -4.00
C LYS A 730 -38.98 29.92 -5.48
N LYS A 731 -38.92 31.11 -6.09
CA LYS A 731 -38.29 31.29 -7.40
C LYS A 731 -36.79 31.12 -7.23
N GLU A 732 -36.20 30.30 -8.07
CA GLU A 732 -34.82 29.85 -7.94
C GLU A 732 -34.08 30.08 -9.26
N ILE A 733 -32.81 30.46 -9.16
CA ILE A 733 -31.85 30.50 -10.26
C ILE A 733 -30.65 29.66 -9.80
N ASP A 734 -30.27 28.68 -10.61
CA ASP A 734 -29.32 27.63 -10.24
C ASP A 734 -27.94 28.20 -9.88
N LEU A 735 -27.44 29.15 -10.68
CA LEU A 735 -26.13 29.78 -10.47
C LEU A 735 -26.16 31.28 -10.86
N ILE A 736 -25.41 32.08 -10.12
CA ILE A 736 -25.08 33.46 -10.40
C ILE A 736 -23.55 33.57 -10.33
N ILE A 737 -22.95 34.09 -11.39
CA ILE A 737 -21.53 34.43 -11.42
C ILE A 737 -21.42 35.95 -11.31
N GLU A 738 -20.65 36.41 -10.32
CA GLU A 738 -20.40 37.83 -10.10
C GLU A 738 -19.03 38.23 -10.65
N GLU A 739 -19.01 39.16 -11.60
CA GLU A 739 -17.80 39.75 -12.19
C GLU A 739 -17.86 41.27 -12.00
N SER A 740 -17.08 41.79 -11.05
CA SER A 740 -17.07 43.21 -10.70
C SER A 740 -18.49 43.75 -10.39
N GLU A 741 -18.99 44.73 -11.13
CA GLU A 741 -20.34 45.32 -10.97
C GLU A 741 -21.44 44.60 -11.75
N LYS A 742 -21.12 43.46 -12.36
CA LYS A 742 -22.04 42.69 -13.21
C LYS A 742 -22.30 41.30 -12.66
N ILE A 743 -23.51 40.81 -12.85
CA ILE A 743 -23.91 39.45 -12.50
C ILE A 743 -24.49 38.71 -13.70
N TYR A 744 -24.13 37.44 -13.84
CA TYR A 744 -24.60 36.57 -14.91
C TYR A 744 -25.47 35.46 -14.31
N PRO A 745 -26.79 35.48 -14.53
CA PRO A 745 -27.67 34.42 -14.05
C PRO A 745 -27.65 33.22 -14.99
N ILE A 746 -27.63 32.02 -14.43
CA ILE A 746 -27.45 30.78 -15.17
C ILE A 746 -28.48 29.75 -14.70
N GLU A 747 -29.15 29.13 -15.66
CA GLU A 747 -30.04 27.98 -15.48
C GLU A 747 -29.37 26.74 -16.07
N ILE A 748 -29.38 25.63 -15.35
CA ILE A 748 -28.80 24.37 -15.80
C ILE A 748 -29.95 23.41 -16.09
N LYS A 749 -30.00 22.90 -17.33
CA LYS A 749 -31.12 22.07 -17.79
C LYS A 749 -30.59 20.87 -18.58
N MET A 750 -31.05 19.67 -18.22
CA MET A 750 -30.70 18.44 -18.93
C MET A 750 -31.33 18.35 -20.34
N SER A 751 -32.27 19.23 -20.67
CA SER A 751 -33.01 19.22 -21.93
C SER A 751 -32.11 19.50 -23.14
N ALA A 752 -32.32 18.80 -24.25
CA ALA A 752 -31.75 19.14 -25.55
C ALA A 752 -32.64 20.13 -26.36
N SER A 753 -33.75 20.58 -25.78
CA SER A 753 -34.71 21.51 -26.40
C SER A 753 -34.90 22.74 -25.54
N PRO A 754 -33.98 23.71 -25.60
CA PRO A 754 -34.01 24.94 -24.81
C PRO A 754 -35.14 25.86 -25.29
N ASN A 755 -35.75 26.58 -24.35
CA ASN A 755 -36.78 27.57 -24.65
C ASN A 755 -36.77 28.71 -23.62
N LYS A 756 -37.41 29.83 -23.96
CA LYS A 756 -37.42 31.06 -23.13
C LYS A 756 -37.99 30.82 -21.72
N GLU A 757 -38.95 29.91 -21.58
CA GLU A 757 -39.58 29.61 -20.28
C GLU A 757 -38.59 29.06 -19.25
N MET A 758 -37.50 28.44 -19.70
CA MET A 758 -36.44 27.97 -18.80
C MET A 758 -35.74 29.12 -18.06
N ALA A 759 -35.72 30.32 -18.64
CA ALA A 759 -35.11 31.52 -18.08
C ALA A 759 -36.12 32.46 -17.40
N LYS A 760 -37.38 32.04 -17.20
CA LYS A 760 -38.44 32.91 -16.65
C LYS A 760 -38.09 33.53 -15.30
N ASN A 761 -37.27 32.85 -14.51
CA ASN A 761 -36.87 33.30 -13.18
C ASN A 761 -35.82 34.42 -13.22
N PHE A 762 -35.10 34.65 -14.32
CA PHE A 762 -34.12 35.75 -14.42
C PHE A 762 -34.74 37.13 -14.19
N SER A 763 -36.01 37.30 -14.55
CA SER A 763 -36.79 38.52 -14.35
C SER A 763 -36.84 39.01 -12.89
N VAL A 764 -36.67 38.12 -11.91
CA VAL A 764 -36.70 38.48 -10.49
C VAL A 764 -35.50 39.33 -10.07
N LEU A 765 -34.39 39.26 -10.80
CA LEU A 765 -33.16 39.99 -10.48
C LEU A 765 -33.28 41.47 -10.82
N LYS A 766 -34.01 41.81 -11.90
CA LYS A 766 -34.20 43.19 -12.39
C LYS A 766 -34.79 44.15 -11.35
N ARG A 767 -35.38 43.64 -10.25
CA ARG A 767 -36.03 44.44 -9.19
C ARG A 767 -35.34 44.37 -7.82
N LYS A 768 -34.31 43.52 -7.66
CA LYS A 768 -33.84 43.10 -6.31
C LYS A 768 -32.33 43.22 -6.10
N ILE A 769 -31.57 43.53 -7.14
CA ILE A 769 -30.10 43.53 -7.10
C ILE A 769 -29.57 44.88 -7.57
N ASP A 770 -28.55 45.40 -6.88
CA ASP A 770 -27.94 46.71 -7.13
C ASP A 770 -26.78 46.65 -8.15
N LYS A 771 -26.75 45.60 -8.99
CA LYS A 771 -25.69 45.30 -9.96
C LYS A 771 -26.25 45.17 -11.37
N GLU A 772 -25.40 45.44 -12.36
CA GLU A 772 -25.77 45.24 -13.76
C GLU A 772 -26.04 43.75 -14.00
N ILE A 773 -27.13 43.44 -14.71
CA ILE A 773 -27.47 42.06 -15.07
C ILE A 773 -26.94 41.84 -16.48
N GLY A 774 -25.96 40.95 -16.61
CA GLY A 774 -25.47 40.48 -17.89
C GLY A 774 -26.41 39.49 -18.56
N THR A 775 -26.00 39.00 -19.73
CA THR A 775 -26.73 38.00 -20.50
C THR A 775 -27.02 36.78 -19.64
N GLY A 776 -28.30 36.40 -19.55
CA GLY A 776 -28.74 35.20 -18.86
C GLY A 776 -28.39 33.96 -19.67
N ILE A 777 -27.84 32.94 -19.02
CA ILE A 777 -27.34 31.74 -19.69
C ILE A 777 -28.22 30.54 -19.37
N ILE A 778 -28.57 29.77 -20.40
CA ILE A 778 -29.11 28.43 -20.23
C ILE A 778 -28.03 27.44 -20.67
N ILE A 779 -27.50 26.66 -19.72
CA ILE A 779 -26.56 25.58 -20.02
C ILE A 779 -27.37 24.29 -20.17
N CYS A 780 -27.29 23.67 -21.35
CA CYS A 780 -28.05 22.46 -21.62
C CYS A 780 -27.38 21.50 -22.61
N GLN A 781 -28.09 20.42 -22.98
CA GLN A 781 -27.59 19.39 -23.91
C GLN A 781 -27.90 19.71 -25.38
N TYR A 782 -28.20 20.97 -25.70
CA TYR A 782 -28.36 21.39 -27.08
C TYR A 782 -27.01 21.76 -27.67
N ASP A 783 -26.66 21.17 -28.81
CA ASP A 783 -25.28 21.20 -29.34
C ASP A 783 -24.82 22.59 -29.83
N ASN A 784 -25.74 23.54 -29.99
CA ASN A 784 -25.44 24.83 -30.62
C ASN A 784 -25.63 26.01 -29.65
N LYS A 785 -24.74 26.99 -29.77
CA LYS A 785 -24.96 28.32 -29.21
C LYS A 785 -26.14 28.97 -29.93
N VAL A 786 -27.14 29.44 -29.18
CA VAL A 786 -28.29 30.15 -29.77
C VAL A 786 -28.84 31.21 -28.82
N TYR A 787 -29.10 32.40 -29.36
CA TYR A 787 -29.85 33.44 -28.64
C TYR A 787 -31.34 33.13 -28.71
N LEU A 788 -31.99 33.05 -27.55
CA LEU A 788 -33.45 32.97 -27.49
C LEU A 788 -34.06 34.38 -27.46
N SER A 789 -33.39 35.33 -26.82
CA SER A 789 -33.67 36.78 -26.85
C SER A 789 -32.36 37.57 -26.80
N GLU A 790 -32.44 38.89 -26.90
CA GLU A 790 -31.27 39.79 -26.75
C GLU A 790 -30.53 39.58 -25.42
N ASP A 791 -31.24 39.18 -24.36
CA ASP A 791 -30.70 38.99 -23.01
C ASP A 791 -30.60 37.53 -22.57
N ILE A 792 -30.91 36.54 -23.43
CA ILE A 792 -30.86 35.11 -23.08
C ILE A 792 -30.09 34.31 -24.14
N LEU A 793 -28.99 33.69 -23.72
CA LEU A 793 -28.12 32.86 -24.52
C LEU A 793 -28.14 31.41 -24.04
N VAL A 794 -28.29 30.48 -24.97
CA VAL A 794 -28.08 29.05 -24.72
C VAL A 794 -26.63 28.71 -25.05
N LEU A 795 -25.96 28.01 -24.14
CA LEU A 795 -24.62 27.48 -24.34
C LEU A 795 -24.61 25.95 -24.16
N PRO A 796 -23.96 25.21 -25.07
CA PRO A 796 -23.63 23.81 -24.83
C PRO A 796 -22.55 23.70 -23.75
N ILE A 797 -22.41 22.49 -23.19
CA ILE A 797 -21.50 22.19 -22.07
C ILE A 797 -20.04 22.46 -22.45
N GLU A 798 -19.71 22.35 -23.73
CA GLU A 798 -18.40 22.59 -24.31
C GLU A 798 -17.85 23.99 -24.01
N TYR A 799 -18.70 24.97 -23.67
CA TYR A 799 -18.24 26.30 -23.28
C TYR A 799 -17.66 26.36 -21.86
N ILE A 800 -17.93 25.34 -21.05
CA ILE A 800 -17.39 25.14 -19.71
C ILE A 800 -16.10 24.36 -19.80
#